data_AF-A0A8T2SE01-F1
#
_entry.id   AF-A0A8T2SE01-F1
#
_cell.length_a   1.000
_cell.length_b   1.000
_cell.length_c   1.000
_cell.angle_alpha   90.00
_cell.angle_beta   90.00
_cell.angle_gamma   90.00
#
_symmetry.space_group_name_H-M   'P 1'
#
loop_
_entity.id
_entity.type
_entity.pdbx_description
1 polymer ?
#
loop_
_entity_poly.entity_id
_entity_poly.type
_entity_poly.pdbx_seq_one_letter_code
_entity_poly.pdbx_strand_id
1 'polypeptide(L)'
;MAMSREDNVPTILSRAVYNLRLSVRCPERVPTWDVILLTAASPQQAALYQWHLDRAKQRGTISQSALALAVPDPDGIRIGSGGATLHALRAIVQNIFGVESLLENSSLTQASDSQKFQSMKVLLVHAGGDSKRVPWANPIGKAFLPLPSLVTDDTNSEGYSLFDYILAVSSYVPQGFGKQGGLFLMTGDVLPCYDFSHFSSPNDGVCIVVVPAPSDVAANHGVVLTSPAEMCGETFQQVIDLLQKPSYESLMARGALSANNTVLLDSGIFSVRGKAWENLIKLSIEDPDPVLMLLEQKQEVSFYEEIAAAWVPSQHEWLSNRPLGRKLLDALSFHCLISYCAHNLTFLHFGTSMEVLSHITSYFGGKTTFCRSNLDMGDSHVVRASSGSVIASDITGTVHVGDQSLIYNCTLKDGVHIGRRCIILGIDSESLTTVQGGGLSLVVPDQHCLWEVPLIDSNSRVTLCCSIQDNPKVSIHELGKFCGKQWEDVFNHLGVGGDDLWLQTISSKERNLWNASLFPVVSAGKGIIFAMWLMGLLPDHDNLVSEWRTCKRMSLAELHGFIDFQKLHEEFKTRKGKISLQLADASIKCGSLHQDLSNLCMEILEGLDAGKDACEDLLTLYLNPKFDAFKVPQSRTYQAGADLYCALGDVENAAAFERKAWDAVAKETAIAVEPSGGIYAMHFSHVFQRRRVKVELPARVDFAGGWSDTPPWSLEQLGTVLNMAILLEGCAPIGVELEVTGGTGVCIADDAGHHICIKDPAMLHPPYEHADPFRLVKSALVVTGLASSTNLLCTGISIKTWANVPRGSGLGTSSILAAAVVRAIYQAIGADDASEKVSSAVLLLEQLMGTGGGWQDQVGALYPGIKCTSGSPGNSLSLKVEPVSLCPQTRRELEKRLIIFFTGQVRLAHNVLRTVVRRYLQRDPVLISSIKNLVSLANYGREALESGHLNEFGRILLDVWLIHQELDPFCSNEDVDRIFKHVHAYSQGYKLVGAGGGGFGLLIANDEESALIVKEVLTGLSVRVYGWSISE
;
A
#
# COMPACT_ATOMS: atom_id res chain seq x y z
N MET A 1 31.71 -10.26 -11.84
CA MET A 1 30.92 -10.09 -10.60
C MET A 1 30.27 -8.72 -10.64
N ALA A 2 29.10 -8.63 -11.28
CA ALA A 2 28.25 -7.46 -11.22
C ALA A 2 27.36 -7.65 -9.99
N MET A 3 27.60 -6.90 -8.92
CA MET A 3 26.68 -6.84 -7.79
C MET A 3 25.39 -6.20 -8.29
N SER A 4 24.34 -7.02 -8.44
CA SER A 4 22.96 -6.53 -8.48
C SER A 4 22.77 -5.60 -7.28
N ARG A 5 22.19 -4.42 -7.47
CA ARG A 5 21.56 -3.74 -6.33
C ARG A 5 20.58 -4.75 -5.72
N GLU A 6 20.91 -5.29 -4.55
CA GLU A 6 19.94 -5.96 -3.69
C GLU A 6 18.79 -4.96 -3.50
N ASP A 7 17.55 -5.41 -3.69
CA ASP A 7 16.38 -4.56 -3.51
C ASP A 7 16.45 -3.95 -2.09
N ASN A 8 16.47 -2.62 -2.00
CA ASN A 8 16.51 -1.96 -0.71
C ASN A 8 15.18 -2.18 0.04
N VAL A 9 15.20 -2.02 1.37
CA VAL A 9 14.03 -2.22 2.22
C VAL A 9 12.77 -1.47 1.72
N PRO A 10 12.85 -0.18 1.32
CA PRO A 10 11.71 0.53 0.76
C PRO A 10 11.10 -0.15 -0.48
N THR A 11 11.91 -0.59 -1.44
CA THR A 11 11.43 -1.28 -2.65
C THR A 11 10.70 -2.58 -2.31
N ILE A 12 11.25 -3.38 -1.39
CA ILE A 12 10.63 -4.64 -0.95
C ILE A 12 9.25 -4.36 -0.31
N LEU A 13 9.19 -3.39 0.60
CA LEU A 13 7.95 -3.05 1.30
C LEU A 13 6.90 -2.48 0.34
N SER A 14 7.29 -1.64 -0.62
CA SER A 14 6.37 -1.11 -1.62
C SER A 14 5.76 -2.20 -2.50
N ARG A 15 6.56 -3.15 -2.99
CA ARG A 15 6.06 -4.32 -3.74
C ARG A 15 5.14 -5.20 -2.90
N ALA A 16 5.48 -5.42 -1.64
CA ALA A 16 4.64 -6.16 -0.71
C ALA A 16 3.27 -5.49 -0.49
N VAL A 17 3.23 -4.16 -0.38
CA VAL A 17 1.97 -3.41 -0.26
C VAL A 17 1.14 -3.49 -1.54
N TYR A 18 1.76 -3.46 -2.73
CA TYR A 18 1.04 -3.66 -3.99
C TYR A 18 0.37 -5.04 -4.05
N ASN A 19 1.11 -6.10 -3.71
CA ASN A 19 0.56 -7.45 -3.68
C ASN A 19 -0.57 -7.60 -2.65
N LEU A 20 -0.42 -7.01 -1.45
CA LEU A 20 -1.49 -7.00 -0.45
C LEU A 20 -2.76 -6.35 -0.99
N ARG A 21 -2.66 -5.12 -1.53
CA ARG A 21 -3.82 -4.39 -2.08
C ARG A 21 -4.49 -5.18 -3.20
N LEU A 22 -3.71 -5.81 -4.08
CA LEU A 22 -4.24 -6.65 -5.15
C LEU A 22 -4.93 -7.91 -4.60
N SER A 23 -4.34 -8.58 -3.60
CA SER A 23 -4.92 -9.76 -2.96
C SER A 23 -6.25 -9.49 -2.28
N VAL A 24 -6.43 -8.29 -1.72
CA VAL A 24 -7.68 -7.90 -1.07
C VAL A 24 -8.74 -7.49 -2.09
N ARG A 25 -8.36 -6.76 -3.14
CA ARG A 25 -9.28 -6.31 -4.19
C ARG A 25 -9.73 -7.41 -5.13
N CYS A 26 -8.85 -8.39 -5.40
CA CYS A 26 -9.13 -9.53 -6.29
C CYS A 26 -8.58 -10.86 -5.73
N PRO A 27 -9.16 -11.39 -4.63
CA PRO A 27 -8.71 -12.62 -4.00
C PRO A 27 -8.72 -13.86 -4.91
N GLU A 28 -9.59 -13.88 -5.92
CA GLU A 28 -9.70 -14.96 -6.91
C GLU A 28 -8.41 -15.10 -7.74
N ARG A 29 -7.79 -13.98 -8.10
CA ARG A 29 -6.54 -13.95 -8.88
C ARG A 29 -5.32 -14.07 -8.00
N VAL A 30 -5.32 -13.34 -6.89
CA VAL A 30 -4.21 -13.27 -5.95
C VAL A 30 -4.73 -13.74 -4.58
N PRO A 31 -4.53 -15.02 -4.23
CA PRO A 31 -4.99 -15.56 -2.96
C PRO A 31 -4.56 -14.70 -1.77
N THR A 32 -5.50 -14.43 -0.88
CA THR A 32 -5.29 -13.75 0.39
C THR A 32 -5.40 -14.73 1.56
N TRP A 33 -5.24 -14.25 2.80
CA TRP A 33 -5.39 -15.06 4.01
C TRP A 33 -6.88 -15.38 4.28
N ASP A 34 -7.18 -16.64 4.62
CA ASP A 34 -8.54 -17.03 5.05
C ASP A 34 -8.79 -16.59 6.50
N VAL A 35 -7.75 -16.68 7.33
CA VAL A 35 -7.80 -16.30 8.75
C VAL A 35 -6.56 -15.50 9.14
N ILE A 36 -6.77 -14.42 9.90
CA ILE A 36 -5.73 -13.58 10.49
C ILE A 36 -5.95 -13.55 12.00
N LEU A 37 -4.99 -14.04 12.77
CA LEU A 37 -5.02 -14.10 14.22
C LEU A 37 -3.97 -13.19 14.84
N LEU A 38 -4.36 -12.42 15.84
CA LEU A 38 -3.44 -11.68 16.70
C LEU A 38 -3.60 -12.15 18.14
N THR A 39 -2.52 -12.56 18.78
CA THR A 39 -2.57 -12.83 20.22
C THR A 39 -2.51 -11.54 21.03
N ALA A 40 -3.17 -11.51 22.18
CA ALA A 40 -3.19 -10.38 23.11
C ALA A 40 -2.94 -10.87 24.54
N ALA A 41 -2.37 -10.01 25.38
CA ALA A 41 -2.04 -10.32 26.78
C ALA A 41 -3.25 -10.30 27.71
N SER A 42 -4.35 -9.65 27.31
CA SER A 42 -5.56 -9.52 28.12
C SER A 42 -6.80 -9.31 27.25
N PRO A 43 -8.01 -9.57 27.76
CA PRO A 43 -9.26 -9.28 27.06
C PRO A 43 -9.39 -7.81 26.62
N GLN A 44 -8.91 -6.88 27.44
CA GLN A 44 -8.93 -5.44 27.13
C GLN A 44 -8.00 -5.11 25.95
N GLN A 45 -6.80 -5.70 25.92
CA GLN A 45 -5.89 -5.54 24.78
C GLN A 45 -6.44 -6.22 23.52
N ALA A 46 -7.10 -7.37 23.65
CA ALA A 46 -7.76 -8.02 22.53
C ALA A 46 -8.87 -7.15 21.93
N ALA A 47 -9.66 -6.45 22.76
CA ALA A 47 -10.66 -5.51 22.26
C ALA A 47 -10.05 -4.36 21.43
N LEU A 48 -8.91 -3.80 21.88
CA LEU A 48 -8.14 -2.82 21.10
C LEU A 48 -7.67 -3.41 19.77
N TYR A 49 -7.10 -4.62 19.78
CA TYR A 49 -6.57 -5.24 18.56
C TYR A 49 -7.69 -5.62 17.59
N GLN A 50 -8.84 -6.08 18.10
CA GLN A 50 -10.02 -6.37 17.29
C GLN A 50 -10.50 -5.11 16.56
N TRP A 51 -10.52 -3.97 17.25
CA TRP A 51 -10.84 -2.69 16.61
C TRP A 51 -9.89 -2.38 15.44
N HIS A 52 -8.58 -2.56 15.62
CA HIS A 52 -7.62 -2.35 14.53
C HIS A 52 -7.86 -3.32 13.35
N LEU A 53 -8.22 -4.57 13.62
CA LEU A 53 -8.56 -5.55 12.59
C LEU A 53 -9.83 -5.18 11.83
N ASP A 54 -10.86 -4.73 12.52
CA ASP A 54 -12.12 -4.29 11.91
C ASP A 54 -11.91 -3.05 11.04
N ARG A 55 -11.08 -2.11 11.52
CA ARG A 55 -10.65 -0.94 10.73
C ARG A 55 -9.85 -1.35 9.49
N ALA A 56 -8.94 -2.31 9.60
CA ALA A 56 -8.18 -2.82 8.47
C ALA A 56 -9.10 -3.48 7.41
N LYS A 57 -10.17 -4.16 7.84
CA LYS A 57 -11.23 -4.63 6.93
C LYS A 57 -11.95 -3.48 6.25
N GLN A 58 -12.43 -2.48 6.99
CA GLN A 58 -13.15 -1.33 6.44
C GLN A 58 -12.34 -0.60 5.36
N ARG A 59 -11.03 -0.44 5.58
CA ARG A 59 -10.10 0.17 4.61
C ARG A 59 -9.72 -0.73 3.42
N GLY A 60 -10.09 -2.00 3.45
CA GLY A 60 -9.68 -2.98 2.44
C GLY A 60 -8.19 -3.30 2.47
N THR A 61 -7.54 -3.28 3.64
CA THR A 61 -6.22 -3.91 3.85
C THR A 61 -6.34 -5.36 4.32
N ILE A 62 -7.51 -5.74 4.85
CA ILE A 62 -7.92 -7.14 5.06
C ILE A 62 -9.14 -7.42 4.18
N SER A 63 -9.18 -8.61 3.56
CA SER A 63 -10.34 -9.05 2.79
C SER A 63 -11.60 -9.16 3.64
N GLN A 64 -12.73 -8.70 3.11
CA GLN A 64 -14.04 -8.79 3.78
C GLN A 64 -14.44 -10.25 4.08
N SER A 65 -13.97 -11.19 3.26
CA SER A 65 -14.21 -12.62 3.43
C SER A 65 -13.31 -13.29 4.49
N ALA A 66 -12.21 -12.65 4.89
CA ALA A 66 -11.26 -13.22 5.84
C ALA A 66 -11.80 -13.13 7.28
N LEU A 67 -11.60 -14.17 8.07
CA LEU A 67 -11.86 -14.14 9.52
C LEU A 67 -10.67 -13.46 10.21
N ALA A 68 -10.89 -12.35 10.90
CA ALA A 68 -9.83 -11.63 11.62
C ALA A 68 -10.18 -11.56 13.10
N LEU A 69 -9.34 -12.14 13.95
CA LEU A 69 -9.61 -12.28 15.39
C LEU A 69 -8.41 -11.85 16.24
N ALA A 70 -8.67 -11.04 17.26
CA ALA A 70 -7.76 -10.84 18.37
C ALA A 70 -8.11 -11.80 19.51
N VAL A 71 -7.14 -12.62 19.93
CA VAL A 71 -7.35 -13.69 20.92
C VAL A 71 -6.53 -13.39 22.18
N PRO A 72 -7.17 -13.13 23.34
CA PRO A 72 -6.48 -12.84 24.58
C PRO A 72 -5.96 -14.10 25.26
N ASP A 73 -4.92 -13.94 26.09
CA ASP A 73 -4.63 -14.86 27.18
C ASP A 73 -5.87 -14.92 28.12
N PRO A 74 -6.41 -16.12 28.44
CA PRO A 74 -7.64 -16.26 29.22
C PRO A 74 -7.54 -15.58 30.60
N ASP A 75 -8.59 -14.84 30.97
CA ASP A 75 -8.65 -14.05 32.21
C ASP A 75 -7.46 -13.08 32.44
N GLY A 76 -6.68 -12.79 31.39
CA GLY A 76 -5.44 -12.02 31.47
C GLY A 76 -4.27 -12.76 32.14
N ILE A 77 -4.37 -14.08 32.31
CA ILE A 77 -3.33 -14.93 32.90
C ILE A 77 -2.40 -15.42 31.79
N ARG A 78 -1.11 -15.09 31.91
CA ARG A 78 -0.09 -15.47 30.93
C ARG A 78 0.01 -16.99 30.79
N ILE A 79 -0.07 -17.46 29.55
CA ILE A 79 0.08 -18.88 29.17
C ILE A 79 1.26 -19.13 28.21
N GLY A 80 2.02 -18.08 27.90
CA GLY A 80 3.14 -18.11 26.95
C GLY A 80 2.69 -18.15 25.48
N SER A 81 3.61 -17.92 24.55
CA SER A 81 3.28 -17.84 23.10
C SER A 81 2.77 -19.16 22.51
N GLY A 82 3.22 -20.30 23.05
CA GLY A 82 2.74 -21.62 22.65
C GLY A 82 1.33 -21.89 23.17
N GLY A 83 1.05 -21.56 24.43
CA GLY A 83 -0.31 -21.58 24.98
C GLY A 83 -1.25 -20.67 24.19
N ALA A 84 -0.82 -19.44 23.89
CA ALA A 84 -1.59 -18.49 23.10
C ALA A 84 -1.83 -18.97 21.66
N THR A 85 -0.87 -19.67 21.04
CA THR A 85 -1.06 -20.33 19.74
C THR A 85 -2.17 -21.36 19.82
N LEU A 86 -2.13 -22.27 20.80
CA LEU A 86 -3.16 -23.30 20.97
C LEU A 86 -4.53 -22.66 21.25
N HIS A 87 -4.59 -21.62 22.09
CA HIS A 87 -5.84 -20.93 22.38
C HIS A 87 -6.42 -20.22 21.14
N ALA A 88 -5.57 -19.58 20.33
CA ALA A 88 -6.00 -18.93 19.09
C ALA A 88 -6.52 -19.92 18.05
N LEU A 89 -5.88 -21.09 17.92
CA LEU A 89 -6.37 -22.16 17.04
C LEU A 89 -7.71 -22.72 17.53
N ARG A 90 -7.87 -22.93 18.84
CA ARG A 90 -9.15 -23.33 19.45
C ARG A 90 -10.26 -22.31 19.18
N ALA A 91 -9.95 -21.01 19.25
CA ALA A 91 -10.90 -19.94 18.93
C ALA A 91 -11.38 -19.97 17.47
N ILE A 92 -10.51 -20.35 16.51
CA ILE A 92 -10.93 -20.59 15.12
C ILE A 92 -11.94 -21.74 15.05
N VAL A 93 -11.63 -22.87 15.68
CA VAL A 93 -12.51 -24.05 15.66
C VAL A 93 -13.87 -23.69 16.25
N GLN A 94 -13.90 -22.97 17.36
CA GLN A 94 -15.13 -22.47 18.01
C GLN A 94 -15.96 -21.58 17.09
N ASN A 95 -15.32 -20.62 16.41
CA ASN A 95 -16.02 -19.69 15.52
C ASN A 95 -16.60 -20.38 14.28
N ILE A 96 -15.96 -21.44 13.80
CA ILE A 96 -16.36 -22.10 12.55
C ILE A 96 -17.38 -23.22 12.77
N PHE A 97 -17.27 -23.99 13.86
CA PHE A 97 -18.08 -25.18 14.12
C PHE A 97 -19.04 -25.03 15.30
N GLY A 98 -18.98 -23.92 16.04
CA GLY A 98 -19.80 -23.68 17.22
C GLY A 98 -19.31 -24.44 18.46
N VAL A 99 -19.63 -23.92 19.65
CA VAL A 99 -19.13 -24.43 20.94
C VAL A 99 -19.64 -25.84 21.25
N GLU A 100 -20.87 -26.17 20.84
CA GLU A 100 -21.49 -27.48 21.09
C GLU A 100 -20.74 -28.64 20.42
N SER A 101 -20.11 -28.38 19.26
CA SER A 101 -19.32 -29.37 18.54
C SER A 101 -18.06 -29.80 19.30
N LEU A 102 -17.50 -28.95 20.18
CA LEU A 102 -16.29 -29.28 20.96
C LEU A 102 -16.58 -30.11 22.21
N LEU A 103 -17.83 -30.09 22.70
CA LEU A 103 -18.24 -30.81 23.91
C LEU A 103 -18.59 -32.27 23.60
N GLU A 104 -19.07 -32.53 22.39
CA GLU A 104 -19.19 -33.87 21.84
C GLU A 104 -17.87 -34.20 21.14
N ASN A 105 -16.97 -34.96 21.79
CA ASN A 105 -15.67 -35.46 21.28
C ASN A 105 -15.72 -36.23 19.92
N SER A 106 -16.80 -36.11 19.16
CA SER A 106 -17.13 -36.77 17.90
C SER A 106 -17.09 -35.88 16.65
N SER A 107 -16.96 -34.54 16.74
CA SER A 107 -17.29 -33.65 15.61
C SER A 107 -16.20 -33.38 14.56
N LEU A 108 -14.90 -33.56 14.82
CA LEU A 108 -13.88 -33.50 13.75
C LEU A 108 -13.83 -34.76 12.87
N THR A 109 -14.66 -35.77 13.16
CA THR A 109 -14.68 -37.04 12.42
C THR A 109 -15.51 -36.99 11.13
N GLN A 110 -16.26 -35.91 10.88
CA GLN A 110 -16.91 -35.72 9.59
C GLN A 110 -15.89 -35.28 8.54
N ALA A 111 -15.80 -36.04 7.43
CA ALA A 111 -14.82 -35.82 6.37
C ALA A 111 -14.86 -34.38 5.78
N SER A 112 -16.03 -33.72 5.81
CA SER A 112 -16.21 -32.33 5.35
C SER A 112 -15.46 -31.31 6.20
N ASP A 113 -15.39 -31.52 7.51
CA ASP A 113 -14.87 -30.55 8.47
C ASP A 113 -13.34 -30.60 8.51
N SER A 114 -12.79 -31.81 8.45
CA SER A 114 -11.36 -32.05 8.21
C SER A 114 -10.90 -31.46 6.88
N GLN A 115 -11.72 -31.54 5.83
CA GLN A 115 -11.38 -30.99 4.51
C GLN A 115 -11.31 -29.45 4.52
N LYS A 116 -12.11 -28.77 5.36
CA LYS A 116 -12.09 -27.31 5.49
C LYS A 116 -10.79 -26.79 6.10
N PHE A 117 -10.26 -27.45 7.13
CA PHE A 117 -8.97 -27.10 7.72
C PHE A 117 -7.78 -27.42 6.82
N GLN A 118 -7.89 -28.49 6.03
CA GLN A 118 -6.87 -28.90 5.07
C GLN A 118 -6.63 -27.88 3.95
N SER A 119 -7.56 -26.95 3.70
CA SER A 119 -7.41 -25.87 2.71
C SER A 119 -7.21 -24.49 3.34
N MET A 120 -7.40 -24.34 4.66
CA MET A 120 -7.43 -23.04 5.34
C MET A 120 -6.04 -22.46 5.57
N LYS A 121 -5.83 -21.22 5.12
CA LYS A 121 -4.57 -20.48 5.23
C LYS A 121 -4.67 -19.48 6.37
N VAL A 122 -3.88 -19.70 7.41
CA VAL A 122 -3.93 -18.94 8.66
C VAL A 122 -2.63 -18.15 8.82
N LEU A 123 -2.74 -16.83 8.98
CA LEU A 123 -1.67 -15.99 9.51
C LEU A 123 -1.87 -15.80 11.00
N LEU A 124 -0.85 -16.10 11.81
CA LEU A 124 -0.84 -15.85 13.24
C LEU A 124 0.30 -14.90 13.61
N VAL A 125 -0.04 -13.77 14.21
CA VAL A 125 0.91 -12.76 14.68
C VAL A 125 0.92 -12.75 16.20
N HIS A 126 2.05 -13.09 16.79
CA HIS A 126 2.24 -12.99 18.24
C HIS A 126 2.40 -11.53 18.67
N ALA A 127 1.33 -10.93 19.19
CA ALA A 127 1.30 -9.52 19.60
C ALA A 127 1.06 -9.29 21.11
N GLY A 128 0.77 -10.35 21.88
CA GLY A 128 0.39 -10.25 23.29
C GLY A 128 1.55 -9.98 24.26
N GLY A 129 2.44 -9.04 23.98
CA GLY A 129 3.49 -8.63 24.92
C GLY A 129 3.12 -7.38 25.71
N ASP A 130 3.46 -7.31 27.01
CA ASP A 130 3.24 -6.11 27.87
C ASP A 130 4.00 -4.85 27.41
N SER A 131 4.87 -4.97 26.39
CA SER A 131 5.66 -3.86 25.84
C SER A 131 6.50 -3.10 26.88
N LYS A 132 7.02 -3.81 27.89
CA LYS A 132 7.73 -3.22 29.05
C LYS A 132 8.90 -2.29 28.71
N ARG A 133 9.53 -2.43 27.53
CA ARG A 133 10.65 -1.58 27.05
C ARG A 133 10.21 -0.42 26.15
N VAL A 134 8.92 -0.38 25.79
CA VAL A 134 8.30 0.65 24.95
C VAL A 134 6.94 0.99 25.57
N PRO A 135 6.89 1.47 26.83
CA PRO A 135 5.64 1.60 27.57
C PRO A 135 4.63 2.57 26.93
N TRP A 136 5.12 3.60 26.23
CA TRP A 136 4.27 4.53 25.48
C TRP A 136 3.52 3.88 24.30
N ALA A 137 3.96 2.71 23.82
CA ALA A 137 3.29 1.99 22.74
C ALA A 137 2.16 1.08 23.26
N ASN A 138 2.07 0.85 24.58
CA ASN A 138 1.02 0.03 25.18
C ASN A 138 -0.41 0.48 24.81
N PRO A 139 -0.76 1.78 24.84
CA PRO A 139 -2.11 2.25 24.53
C PRO A 139 -2.53 2.03 23.08
N ILE A 140 -1.57 1.84 22.17
CA ILE A 140 -1.78 1.60 20.73
C ILE A 140 -1.67 0.10 20.42
N GLY A 141 -0.85 -0.62 21.19
CA GLY A 141 -0.34 -1.93 20.81
C GLY A 141 0.92 -1.80 19.97
N LYS A 142 1.96 -2.54 20.33
CA LYS A 142 3.24 -2.47 19.63
C LYS A 142 3.14 -2.91 18.16
N ALA A 143 2.29 -3.89 17.85
CA ALA A 143 2.04 -4.30 16.48
C ALA A 143 1.41 -3.16 15.64
N PHE A 144 0.76 -2.18 16.27
CA PHE A 144 0.06 -1.10 15.61
C PHE A 144 0.80 0.24 15.67
N LEU A 145 2.11 0.20 15.94
CA LEU A 145 2.96 1.40 15.89
C LEU A 145 2.79 2.13 14.55
N PRO A 146 2.52 3.44 14.56
CA PRO A 146 2.32 4.20 13.35
C PRO A 146 3.66 4.43 12.63
N LEU A 147 3.70 4.12 11.34
CA LEU A 147 4.86 4.28 10.46
C LEU A 147 4.48 5.13 9.24
N PRO A 148 5.42 5.93 8.69
CA PRO A 148 5.16 6.66 7.45
C PRO A 148 4.86 5.74 6.26
N SER A 149 4.12 6.25 5.27
CA SER A 149 3.85 5.53 4.03
C SER A 149 5.08 5.53 3.12
N LEU A 150 5.47 4.36 2.60
CA LEU A 150 6.52 4.21 1.58
C LEU A 150 6.00 4.25 0.14
N VAL A 151 4.69 4.13 -0.04
CA VAL A 151 4.04 3.94 -1.35
C VAL A 151 3.38 5.22 -1.86
N THR A 152 3.08 6.13 -0.94
CA THR A 152 2.39 7.38 -1.25
C THR A 152 3.23 8.55 -0.78
N ASP A 153 3.65 9.42 -1.70
CA ASP A 153 4.24 10.72 -1.38
C ASP A 153 3.20 11.73 -0.83
N ASP A 154 1.94 11.30 -0.68
CA ASP A 154 0.87 12.15 -0.15
C ASP A 154 0.94 12.26 1.38
N THR A 155 1.12 13.50 1.85
CA THR A 155 1.09 13.88 3.27
C THR A 155 -0.30 13.78 3.90
N ASN A 156 -1.33 13.59 3.07
CA ASN A 156 -2.70 13.37 3.53
C ASN A 156 -3.07 11.89 3.63
N SER A 157 -2.12 10.98 3.39
CA SER A 157 -2.30 9.57 3.69
C SER A 157 -2.37 9.33 5.20
N GLU A 158 -3.19 8.36 5.63
CA GLU A 158 -3.30 7.96 7.04
C GLU A 158 -2.05 7.24 7.60
N GLY A 159 -1.05 6.97 6.75
CA GLY A 159 0.11 6.16 7.11
C GLY A 159 -0.21 4.67 7.24
N TYR A 160 0.82 3.88 7.50
CA TYR A 160 0.74 2.43 7.68
C TYR A 160 1.13 2.06 9.11
N SER A 161 0.48 1.09 9.74
CA SER A 161 0.99 0.53 10.99
C SER A 161 2.06 -0.53 10.73
N LEU A 162 2.83 -0.88 11.76
CA LEU A 162 3.75 -2.02 11.71
C LEU A 162 3.03 -3.31 11.25
N PHE A 163 1.81 -3.54 11.76
CA PHE A 163 0.97 -4.67 11.40
C PHE A 163 0.56 -4.64 9.92
N ASP A 164 0.22 -3.48 9.36
CA ASP A 164 -0.10 -3.37 7.94
C ASP A 164 1.10 -3.77 7.05
N TYR A 165 2.33 -3.45 7.46
CA TYR A 165 3.53 -3.92 6.76
C TYR A 165 3.80 -5.42 6.97
N ILE A 166 3.50 -5.99 8.14
CA ILE A 166 3.55 -7.43 8.37
C ILE A 166 2.55 -8.16 7.47
N LEU A 167 1.32 -7.65 7.36
CA LEU A 167 0.33 -8.14 6.39
C LEU A 167 0.84 -8.03 4.96
N ALA A 168 1.48 -6.90 4.62
CA ALA A 168 2.01 -6.69 3.28
C ALA A 168 3.06 -7.72 2.91
N VAL A 169 4.08 -7.87 3.76
CA VAL A 169 5.18 -8.82 3.55
C VAL A 169 4.69 -10.27 3.48
N SER A 170 3.74 -10.64 4.33
CA SER A 170 3.19 -12.01 4.38
C SER A 170 2.19 -12.32 3.25
N SER A 171 1.72 -11.33 2.50
CA SER A 171 0.66 -11.48 1.47
C SER A 171 1.03 -12.40 0.30
N TYR A 172 2.31 -12.71 0.08
CA TYR A 172 2.74 -13.67 -0.94
C TYR A 172 2.58 -15.14 -0.49
N VAL A 173 2.62 -15.40 0.81
CA VAL A 173 2.64 -16.76 1.36
C VAL A 173 1.38 -17.58 1.01
N PRO A 174 0.15 -17.02 1.02
CA PRO A 174 -1.05 -17.77 0.61
C PRO A 174 -0.99 -18.33 -0.81
N GLN A 175 -0.21 -17.70 -1.70
CA GLN A 175 0.01 -18.13 -3.07
C GLN A 175 0.94 -19.35 -3.11
N GLY A 176 2.00 -19.34 -2.29
CA GLY A 176 2.93 -20.46 -2.12
C GLY A 176 2.29 -21.70 -1.48
N PHE A 177 1.25 -21.52 -0.65
CA PHE A 177 0.50 -22.64 -0.07
C PHE A 177 -0.39 -23.37 -1.09
N GLY A 178 -0.70 -22.74 -2.23
CA GLY A 178 -1.53 -23.32 -3.28
C GLY A 178 -2.94 -23.66 -2.79
N LYS A 179 -3.35 -24.93 -2.94
CA LYS A 179 -4.66 -25.44 -2.49
C LYS A 179 -4.65 -26.02 -1.08
N GLN A 180 -3.47 -26.14 -0.46
CA GLN A 180 -3.33 -26.67 0.89
C GLN A 180 -3.39 -25.52 1.89
N GLY A 181 -3.95 -25.81 3.05
CA GLY A 181 -3.95 -24.95 4.22
C GLY A 181 -2.64 -25.05 4.98
N GLY A 182 -2.56 -24.26 6.03
CA GLY A 182 -1.44 -24.23 6.94
C GLY A 182 -1.42 -22.98 7.80
N LEU A 183 -0.54 -23.00 8.77
CA LEU A 183 -0.23 -21.88 9.64
C LEU A 183 1.04 -21.20 9.15
N PHE A 184 1.00 -19.88 9.02
CA PHE A 184 2.17 -19.03 8.91
C PHE A 184 2.22 -18.12 10.14
N LEU A 185 3.31 -18.21 10.90
CA LEU A 185 3.46 -17.58 12.20
C LEU A 185 4.54 -16.52 12.15
N MET A 186 4.31 -15.36 12.75
CA MET A 186 5.25 -14.25 12.83
C MET A 186 5.19 -13.57 14.21
N THR A 187 6.24 -12.83 14.57
CA THR A 187 6.21 -11.92 15.73
C THR A 187 5.61 -10.56 15.35
N GLY A 188 4.89 -9.93 16.29
CA GLY A 188 4.28 -8.61 16.08
C GLY A 188 5.20 -7.43 16.34
N ASP A 189 6.45 -7.65 16.76
CA ASP A 189 7.42 -6.61 17.11
C ASP A 189 8.65 -6.55 16.20
N VAL A 190 8.62 -7.32 15.11
CA VAL A 190 9.66 -7.34 14.09
C VAL A 190 9.00 -7.21 12.72
N LEU A 191 9.53 -6.34 11.87
CA LEU A 191 9.20 -6.31 10.45
C LEU A 191 10.29 -7.05 9.67
N PRO A 192 10.01 -8.25 9.13
CA PRO A 192 10.95 -8.93 8.25
C PRO A 192 10.85 -8.33 6.85
N CYS A 193 11.87 -7.58 6.44
CA CYS A 193 11.97 -7.04 5.10
C CYS A 193 12.58 -8.09 4.18
N TYR A 194 11.72 -8.86 3.50
CA TYR A 194 12.09 -9.92 2.56
C TYR A 194 11.00 -10.11 1.50
N ASP A 195 11.40 -10.47 0.28
CA ASP A 195 10.46 -10.81 -0.79
C ASP A 195 9.98 -12.26 -0.66
N PHE A 196 8.83 -12.44 0.00
CA PHE A 196 8.22 -13.75 0.20
C PHE A 196 7.63 -14.38 -1.07
N SER A 197 7.70 -13.73 -2.24
CA SER A 197 7.33 -14.38 -3.51
C SER A 197 8.25 -15.57 -3.85
N HIS A 198 9.49 -15.55 -3.33
CA HIS A 198 10.46 -16.64 -3.47
C HIS A 198 10.39 -17.67 -2.34
N PHE A 199 9.59 -17.41 -1.29
CA PHE A 199 9.48 -18.32 -0.17
C PHE A 199 8.80 -19.62 -0.58
N SER A 200 9.38 -20.74 -0.18
CA SER A 200 8.80 -22.06 -0.34
C SER A 200 8.82 -22.80 0.99
N SER A 201 7.87 -23.71 1.18
CA SER A 201 7.76 -24.56 2.35
C SER A 201 7.38 -25.98 1.93
N PRO A 202 7.78 -27.01 2.70
CA PRO A 202 7.36 -28.38 2.44
C PRO A 202 5.83 -28.49 2.48
N ASN A 203 5.26 -29.32 1.59
CA ASN A 203 3.80 -29.51 1.52
C ASN A 203 3.23 -30.25 2.75
N ASP A 204 4.04 -31.07 3.42
CA ASP A 204 3.70 -31.74 4.68
C ASP A 204 4.91 -31.64 5.61
N GLY A 205 4.78 -30.87 6.69
CA GLY A 205 5.86 -30.65 7.64
C GLY A 205 5.92 -29.24 8.20
N VAL A 206 7.05 -28.95 8.87
CA VAL A 206 7.27 -27.69 9.57
C VAL A 206 8.56 -27.05 9.09
N CYS A 207 8.48 -25.77 8.76
CA CYS A 207 9.59 -24.97 8.29
C CYS A 207 9.80 -23.77 9.22
N ILE A 208 11.04 -23.54 9.64
CA ILE A 208 11.49 -22.30 10.28
C ILE A 208 12.26 -21.46 9.25
N VAL A 209 12.03 -20.15 9.22
CA VAL A 209 12.87 -19.25 8.42
C VAL A 209 14.08 -18.86 9.27
N VAL A 210 15.27 -18.96 8.69
CA VAL A 210 16.52 -18.62 9.38
C VAL A 210 17.33 -17.61 8.57
N VAL A 211 18.09 -16.78 9.28
CA VAL A 211 18.91 -15.74 8.66
C VAL A 211 20.38 -15.90 9.06
N PRO A 212 21.32 -15.92 8.11
CA PRO A 212 22.74 -15.87 8.41
C PRO A 212 23.10 -14.56 9.12
N ALA A 213 23.71 -14.64 10.30
CA ALA A 213 24.18 -13.46 11.02
C ALA A 213 25.58 -13.69 11.61
N PRO A 214 26.33 -12.63 11.90
CA PRO A 214 27.61 -12.77 12.59
C PRO A 214 27.41 -13.25 14.04
N SER A 215 28.41 -13.94 14.57
CA SER A 215 28.32 -14.64 15.87
C SER A 215 28.10 -13.74 17.09
N ASP A 216 28.39 -12.45 16.99
CA ASP A 216 28.21 -11.46 18.06
C ASP A 216 26.72 -11.16 18.33
N VAL A 217 25.87 -11.28 17.31
CA VAL A 217 24.41 -11.13 17.45
C VAL A 217 23.79 -12.31 18.20
N ALA A 218 24.40 -13.49 18.12
CA ALA A 218 23.86 -14.75 18.67
C ALA A 218 23.55 -14.73 20.17
N ALA A 219 24.31 -13.96 20.97
CA ALA A 219 24.14 -13.92 22.42
C ALA A 219 22.76 -13.41 22.87
N ASN A 220 22.05 -12.69 21.99
CA ASN A 220 20.74 -12.12 22.28
C ASN A 220 19.58 -12.86 21.60
N HIS A 221 19.86 -13.84 20.73
CA HIS A 221 18.88 -14.47 19.85
C HIS A 221 18.94 -16.01 19.92
N GLY A 222 17.89 -16.67 19.42
CA GLY A 222 17.90 -18.11 19.20
C GLY A 222 18.77 -18.47 17.99
N VAL A 223 19.53 -19.55 18.08
CA VAL A 223 20.38 -20.09 17.02
C VAL A 223 19.92 -21.49 16.63
N VAL A 224 19.82 -21.73 15.33
CA VAL A 224 19.40 -22.99 14.74
C VAL A 224 20.62 -23.73 14.23
N LEU A 225 20.78 -24.99 14.65
CA LEU A 225 21.81 -25.88 14.12
C LEU A 225 21.17 -26.78 13.05
N THR A 226 21.76 -26.83 11.85
CA THR A 226 21.25 -27.63 10.73
C THR A 226 22.20 -28.75 10.34
N SER A 227 21.70 -29.74 9.60
CA SER A 227 22.53 -30.78 8.99
C SER A 227 23.52 -30.20 7.96
N PRO A 228 24.72 -30.80 7.81
CA PRO A 228 25.65 -30.39 6.77
C PRO A 228 24.97 -30.41 5.40
N ALA A 229 25.19 -29.37 4.59
CA ALA A 229 24.75 -29.36 3.20
C ALA A 229 25.52 -30.46 2.45
N GLU A 230 24.92 -31.63 2.21
CA GLU A 230 25.45 -32.53 1.20
C GLU A 230 25.46 -31.78 -0.14
N MET A 231 26.44 -32.07 -1.00
CA MET A 231 26.71 -31.35 -2.24
C MET A 231 25.55 -31.46 -3.25
N CYS A 232 24.48 -30.69 -3.05
CA CYS A 232 23.39 -30.38 -3.98
C CYS A 232 22.71 -29.11 -3.45
N GLY A 233 22.40 -28.16 -4.33
CA GLY A 233 21.84 -26.85 -3.97
C GLY A 233 20.40 -26.89 -3.47
N GLU A 234 20.12 -27.61 -2.39
CA GLU A 234 18.81 -27.65 -1.74
C GLU A 234 18.63 -26.45 -0.80
N THR A 235 17.49 -25.76 -0.94
CA THR A 235 17.08 -24.58 -0.15
C THR A 235 16.69 -24.92 1.29
N PHE A 236 16.59 -26.21 1.62
CA PHE A 236 16.06 -26.74 2.87
C PHE A 236 17.10 -27.61 3.56
N GLN A 237 17.22 -27.48 4.88
CA GLN A 237 18.07 -28.33 5.71
C GLN A 237 17.31 -28.80 6.94
N GLN A 238 17.59 -30.01 7.42
CA GLN A 238 16.98 -30.49 8.65
C GLN A 238 17.58 -29.77 9.86
N VAL A 239 16.74 -29.33 10.79
CA VAL A 239 17.20 -28.76 12.06
C VAL A 239 17.58 -29.90 13.01
N ILE A 240 18.83 -29.86 13.48
CA ILE A 240 19.42 -30.83 14.40
C ILE A 240 19.25 -30.37 15.84
N ASP A 241 19.41 -29.08 16.11
CA ASP A 241 19.39 -28.55 17.47
C ASP A 241 18.91 -27.09 17.52
N LEU A 242 18.36 -26.67 18.66
CA LEU A 242 17.95 -25.30 18.95
C LEU A 242 18.73 -24.79 20.15
N LEU A 243 19.40 -23.64 20.00
CA LEU A 243 20.24 -23.05 21.03
C LEU A 243 19.69 -21.68 21.42
N GLN A 244 19.27 -21.53 22.68
CA GLN A 244 18.67 -20.28 23.15
C GLN A 244 19.74 -19.36 23.77
N LYS A 245 19.94 -18.18 23.16
CA LYS A 245 20.91 -17.16 23.59
C LYS A 245 22.28 -17.75 23.99
N PRO A 246 22.90 -18.55 23.10
CA PRO A 246 24.12 -19.26 23.44
C PRO A 246 25.31 -18.31 23.60
N SER A 247 26.25 -18.68 24.46
CA SER A 247 27.58 -18.05 24.49
C SER A 247 28.40 -18.45 23.26
N TYR A 248 29.40 -17.64 22.91
CA TYR A 248 30.33 -17.97 21.82
C TYR A 248 31.01 -19.34 22.02
N GLU A 249 31.39 -19.67 23.25
CA GLU A 249 31.97 -20.98 23.59
C GLU A 249 30.99 -22.13 23.35
N SER A 250 29.70 -21.93 23.67
CA SER A 250 28.64 -22.91 23.40
C SER A 250 28.45 -23.14 21.91
N LEU A 251 28.47 -22.07 21.10
CA LEU A 251 28.36 -22.15 19.64
C LEU A 251 29.50 -22.96 19.02
N MET A 252 30.73 -22.70 19.46
CA MET A 252 31.92 -23.45 19.03
C MET A 252 31.82 -24.93 19.42
N ALA A 253 31.47 -25.22 20.67
CA ALA A 253 31.39 -26.59 21.19
C ALA A 253 30.31 -27.42 20.49
N ARG A 254 29.20 -26.79 20.07
CA ARG A 254 28.07 -27.42 19.38
C ARG A 254 28.24 -27.45 17.85
N GLY A 255 29.32 -26.89 17.31
CA GLY A 255 29.56 -26.85 15.87
C GLY A 255 28.58 -25.95 15.08
N ALA A 256 28.01 -24.93 15.73
CA ALA A 256 27.00 -24.05 15.14
C ALA A 256 27.58 -22.91 14.29
N LEU A 257 28.91 -22.81 14.21
CA LEU A 257 29.61 -21.75 13.46
C LEU A 257 30.03 -22.24 12.08
N SER A 258 29.73 -21.44 11.07
CA SER A 258 30.22 -21.66 9.71
C SER A 258 31.72 -21.34 9.58
N ALA A 259 32.31 -21.69 8.43
CA ALA A 259 33.69 -21.32 8.09
C ALA A 259 33.94 -19.80 8.11
N ASN A 260 32.89 -18.99 7.95
CA ASN A 260 32.96 -17.52 7.95
C ASN A 260 32.56 -16.91 9.31
N ASN A 261 32.52 -17.69 10.39
CA ASN A 261 32.11 -17.25 11.74
C ASN A 261 30.68 -16.65 11.76
N THR A 262 29.79 -17.22 10.95
CA THR A 262 28.36 -16.89 10.93
C THR A 262 27.54 -18.01 11.58
N VAL A 263 26.38 -17.64 12.12
CA VAL A 263 25.36 -18.55 12.67
C VAL A 263 24.03 -18.38 11.92
N LEU A 264 23.13 -19.35 12.06
CA LEU A 264 21.76 -19.24 11.57
C LEU A 264 20.85 -18.79 12.72
N LEU A 265 20.34 -17.56 12.64
CA LEU A 265 19.41 -17.04 13.64
C LEU A 265 17.98 -17.49 13.36
N ASP A 266 17.25 -17.78 14.43
CA ASP A 266 15.79 -17.92 14.40
C ASP A 266 15.15 -16.55 14.08
N SER A 267 14.37 -16.50 13.00
CA SER A 267 13.66 -15.30 12.58
C SER A 267 12.36 -15.03 13.35
N GLY A 268 11.91 -16.00 14.15
CA GLY A 268 10.56 -16.01 14.73
C GLY A 268 9.45 -16.27 13.70
N ILE A 269 9.79 -16.82 12.52
CA ILE A 269 8.83 -17.10 11.44
C ILE A 269 8.77 -18.61 11.19
N PHE A 270 7.57 -19.16 11.27
CA PHE A 270 7.32 -20.59 11.07
C PHE A 270 6.21 -20.82 10.06
N SER A 271 6.32 -21.90 9.30
CA SER A 271 5.27 -22.43 8.43
C SER A 271 4.98 -23.87 8.83
N VAL A 272 3.72 -24.18 9.15
CA VAL A 272 3.24 -25.52 9.50
C VAL A 272 2.20 -25.95 8.47
N ARG A 273 2.44 -27.07 7.76
CA ARG A 273 1.60 -27.51 6.63
C ARG A 273 1.31 -29.00 6.67
N GLY A 274 0.29 -29.43 5.93
CA GLY A 274 -0.10 -30.83 5.79
C GLY A 274 -0.54 -31.46 7.11
N LYS A 275 -0.05 -32.67 7.43
CA LYS A 275 -0.41 -33.39 8.65
C LYS A 275 0.11 -32.72 9.90
N ALA A 276 1.25 -32.01 9.82
CA ALA A 276 1.76 -31.25 10.96
C ALA A 276 0.76 -30.17 11.39
N TRP A 277 0.11 -29.51 10.42
CA TRP A 277 -0.94 -28.53 10.67
C TRP A 277 -2.19 -29.18 11.29
N GLU A 278 -2.64 -30.31 10.76
CA GLU A 278 -3.76 -31.05 11.33
C GLU A 278 -3.51 -31.49 12.78
N ASN A 279 -2.30 -31.98 13.07
CA ASN A 279 -1.93 -32.42 14.41
C ASN A 279 -1.91 -31.25 15.40
N LEU A 280 -1.44 -30.09 14.96
CA LEU A 280 -1.45 -28.87 15.78
C LEU A 280 -2.88 -28.39 16.08
N ILE A 281 -3.80 -28.44 15.11
CA ILE A 281 -5.23 -28.17 15.35
C ILE A 281 -5.81 -29.18 16.33
N LYS A 282 -5.60 -30.49 16.11
CA LYS A 282 -6.10 -31.56 16.99
C LYS A 282 -5.63 -31.38 18.43
N LEU A 283 -4.36 -31.04 18.62
CA LEU A 283 -3.79 -30.74 19.93
C LEU A 283 -4.51 -29.55 20.60
N SER A 284 -4.83 -28.49 19.86
CA SER A 284 -5.47 -27.29 20.41
C SER A 284 -6.87 -27.51 21.01
N ILE A 285 -7.55 -28.57 20.57
CA ILE A 285 -8.91 -28.93 21.00
C ILE A 285 -8.96 -30.25 21.77
N GLU A 286 -7.81 -30.85 22.07
CA GLU A 286 -7.73 -32.13 22.75
C GLU A 286 -8.30 -32.04 24.17
N ASP A 287 -8.82 -33.16 24.69
CA ASP A 287 -9.29 -33.31 26.06
C ASP A 287 -8.31 -34.19 26.85
N PRO A 288 -7.81 -33.77 28.04
CA PRO A 288 -8.02 -32.47 28.69
C PRO A 288 -7.43 -31.29 27.89
N ASP A 289 -8.11 -30.14 27.97
CA ASP A 289 -7.74 -28.88 27.30
C ASP A 289 -6.34 -28.42 27.75
N PRO A 290 -5.36 -28.37 26.82
CA PRO A 290 -4.00 -27.94 27.15
C PRO A 290 -3.94 -26.53 27.74
N VAL A 291 -4.82 -25.62 27.33
CA VAL A 291 -4.84 -24.23 27.83
C VAL A 291 -5.36 -24.18 29.26
N LEU A 292 -6.42 -24.93 29.58
CA LEU A 292 -6.92 -25.03 30.96
C LEU A 292 -5.86 -25.64 31.89
N MET A 293 -5.14 -26.66 31.42
CA MET A 293 -4.03 -27.25 32.20
C MET A 293 -2.95 -26.22 32.55
N LEU A 294 -2.60 -25.34 31.60
CA LEU A 294 -1.63 -24.26 31.85
C LEU A 294 -2.14 -23.25 32.88
N LEU A 295 -3.41 -22.88 32.80
CA LEU A 295 -4.04 -21.94 33.74
C LEU A 295 -4.10 -22.51 35.17
N GLU A 296 -4.54 -23.77 35.32
CA GLU A 296 -4.63 -24.47 36.60
C GLU A 296 -3.27 -24.60 37.28
N GLN A 297 -2.22 -24.85 36.48
CA GLN A 297 -0.85 -25.04 36.97
C GLN A 297 -0.06 -23.73 37.04
N LYS A 298 -0.60 -22.62 36.53
CA LYS A 298 0.09 -21.32 36.37
C LYS A 298 1.43 -21.46 35.65
N GLN A 299 1.42 -22.21 34.55
CA GLN A 299 2.60 -22.47 33.72
C GLN A 299 2.45 -21.80 32.36
N GLU A 300 3.60 -21.49 31.75
CA GLU A 300 3.68 -20.91 30.41
C GLU A 300 4.41 -21.88 29.48
N VAL A 301 4.00 -21.89 28.21
CA VAL A 301 4.65 -22.65 27.14
C VAL A 301 4.99 -21.68 26.01
N SER A 302 6.24 -21.70 25.53
CA SER A 302 6.68 -20.91 24.39
C SER A 302 6.52 -21.70 23.09
N PHE A 303 6.04 -21.04 22.05
CA PHE A 303 6.02 -21.63 20.70
C PHE A 303 7.45 -21.87 20.22
N TYR A 304 8.33 -20.89 20.42
CA TYR A 304 9.70 -20.87 19.91
C TYR A 304 10.66 -21.79 20.68
N GLU A 305 10.27 -22.24 21.88
CA GLU A 305 11.08 -23.16 22.69
C GLU A 305 10.40 -24.54 22.75
N GLU A 306 9.33 -24.70 23.53
CA GLU A 306 8.72 -26.01 23.77
C GLU A 306 8.01 -26.60 22.55
N ILE A 307 7.21 -25.84 21.80
CA ILE A 307 6.51 -26.38 20.62
C ILE A 307 7.53 -26.68 19.51
N ALA A 308 8.46 -25.77 19.24
CA ALA A 308 9.53 -25.98 18.28
C ALA A 308 10.40 -27.21 18.62
N ALA A 309 10.72 -27.41 19.91
CA ALA A 309 11.47 -28.57 20.39
C ALA A 309 10.78 -29.91 20.13
N ALA A 310 9.45 -29.95 20.02
CA ALA A 310 8.73 -31.18 19.72
C ALA A 310 9.09 -31.74 18.33
N TRP A 311 9.45 -30.87 17.39
CA TRP A 311 9.91 -31.22 16.04
C TRP A 311 11.42 -31.43 15.92
N VAL A 312 12.17 -31.35 17.03
CA VAL A 312 13.63 -31.48 17.05
C VAL A 312 14.02 -32.65 17.97
N PRO A 313 14.36 -33.83 17.43
CA PRO A 313 14.60 -35.04 18.23
C PRO A 313 15.64 -34.90 19.35
N SER A 314 16.68 -34.07 19.17
CA SER A 314 17.70 -33.82 20.20
C SER A 314 17.13 -33.18 21.48
N GLN A 315 15.96 -32.53 21.37
CA GLN A 315 15.33 -31.78 22.46
C GLN A 315 14.25 -32.58 23.19
N HIS A 316 13.93 -33.80 22.75
CA HIS A 316 12.81 -34.57 23.30
C HIS A 316 12.98 -34.91 24.79
N GLU A 317 14.19 -35.25 25.23
CA GLU A 317 14.47 -35.53 26.64
C GLU A 317 14.25 -34.28 27.51
N TRP A 318 14.75 -33.12 27.06
CA TRP A 318 14.54 -31.84 27.72
C TRP A 318 13.04 -31.47 27.76
N LEU A 319 12.35 -31.57 26.63
CA LEU A 319 10.94 -31.23 26.49
C LEU A 319 10.05 -32.12 27.36
N SER A 320 10.37 -33.41 27.51
CA SER A 320 9.55 -34.36 28.28
C SER A 320 9.32 -33.95 29.75
N ASN A 321 10.19 -33.10 30.30
CA ASN A 321 10.15 -32.58 31.66
C ASN A 321 9.57 -31.16 31.77
N ARG A 322 9.12 -30.57 30.65
CA ARG A 322 8.52 -29.22 30.57
C ARG A 322 6.99 -29.27 30.62
N PRO A 323 6.32 -28.15 30.93
CA PRO A 323 4.86 -28.04 30.83
C PRO A 323 4.35 -28.52 29.46
N LEU A 324 3.29 -29.33 29.45
CA LEU A 324 2.72 -29.98 28.26
C LEU A 324 3.68 -30.88 27.45
N GLY A 325 4.92 -31.11 27.89
CA GLY A 325 5.98 -31.75 27.11
C GLY A 325 5.62 -33.11 26.51
N ARG A 326 5.04 -34.01 27.30
CA ARG A 326 4.60 -35.33 26.80
C ARG A 326 3.48 -35.22 25.76
N LYS A 327 2.49 -34.36 26.01
CA LYS A 327 1.39 -34.08 25.05
C LYS A 327 1.92 -33.53 23.73
N LEU A 328 2.88 -32.59 23.81
CA LEU A 328 3.54 -32.03 22.63
C LEU A 328 4.28 -33.09 21.84
N LEU A 329 5.05 -33.97 22.51
CA LEU A 329 5.74 -35.08 21.86
C LEU A 329 4.76 -36.06 21.21
N ASP A 330 3.70 -36.47 21.92
CA ASP A 330 2.71 -37.43 21.43
C ASP A 330 1.97 -36.91 20.20
N ALA A 331 1.74 -35.59 20.10
CA ALA A 331 1.02 -34.99 18.97
C ALA A 331 1.93 -34.57 17.80
N LEU A 332 3.13 -34.05 18.09
CA LEU A 332 3.92 -33.29 17.10
C LEU A 332 5.22 -33.99 16.66
N SER A 333 5.72 -34.99 17.39
CA SER A 333 7.02 -35.63 17.11
C SER A 333 7.10 -36.42 15.79
N PHE A 334 5.97 -36.59 15.08
CA PHE A 334 5.90 -37.28 13.80
C PHE A 334 6.56 -36.53 12.63
N HIS A 335 6.89 -35.25 12.82
CA HIS A 335 7.54 -34.41 11.82
C HIS A 335 8.85 -33.84 12.36
N CYS A 336 9.81 -33.63 11.46
CA CYS A 336 11.06 -32.94 11.79
C CYS A 336 10.98 -31.47 11.35
N LEU A 337 11.59 -30.59 12.12
CA LEU A 337 11.74 -29.19 11.77
C LEU A 337 12.78 -29.03 10.65
N ILE A 338 12.42 -28.29 9.61
CA ILE A 338 13.27 -27.97 8.46
C ILE A 338 13.53 -26.46 8.45
N SER A 339 14.72 -26.01 8.06
CA SER A 339 15.05 -24.59 7.92
C SER A 339 15.00 -24.14 6.47
N TYR A 340 14.43 -22.96 6.21
CA TYR A 340 14.57 -22.20 4.98
C TYR A 340 15.51 -21.01 5.23
N CYS A 341 16.64 -20.95 4.52
CA CYS A 341 17.65 -19.91 4.74
C CYS A 341 17.39 -18.66 3.87
N ALA A 342 16.90 -17.59 4.49
CA ALA A 342 16.62 -16.31 3.84
C ALA A 342 17.83 -15.37 3.91
N HIS A 343 18.75 -15.50 2.94
CA HIS A 343 20.03 -14.78 2.92
C HIS A 343 19.91 -13.26 2.88
N ASN A 344 18.85 -12.73 2.25
CA ASN A 344 18.65 -11.29 2.04
C ASN A 344 17.60 -10.70 2.99
N LEU A 345 17.19 -11.44 4.03
CA LEU A 345 16.18 -10.96 4.97
C LEU A 345 16.81 -9.98 5.95
N THR A 346 16.22 -8.79 6.07
CA THR A 346 16.60 -7.79 7.07
C THR A 346 15.50 -7.66 8.13
N PHE A 347 15.86 -7.63 9.41
CA PHE A 347 14.89 -7.40 10.49
C PHE A 347 14.92 -5.96 10.96
N LEU A 348 13.75 -5.30 10.94
CA LEU A 348 13.54 -4.08 11.70
C LEU A 348 12.87 -4.45 13.02
N HIS A 349 13.65 -4.50 14.10
CA HIS A 349 13.15 -4.80 15.44
C HIS A 349 12.61 -3.53 16.10
N PHE A 350 11.40 -3.57 16.65
CA PHE A 350 10.72 -2.44 17.32
C PHE A 350 10.62 -2.69 18.84
N GLY A 351 11.71 -3.13 19.46
CA GLY A 351 11.73 -3.55 20.86
C GLY A 351 12.05 -2.46 21.87
N THR A 352 12.52 -1.29 21.41
CA THR A 352 12.87 -0.10 22.22
C THR A 352 12.42 1.18 21.53
N SER A 353 12.16 2.24 22.30
CA SER A 353 11.78 3.57 21.76
C SER A 353 12.81 4.13 20.78
N MET A 354 14.11 3.86 21.00
CA MET A 354 15.19 4.33 20.13
C MET A 354 15.17 3.63 18.77
N GLU A 355 14.93 2.31 18.73
CA GLU A 355 14.80 1.57 17.48
C GLU A 355 13.62 2.11 16.66
N VAL A 356 12.47 2.37 17.30
CA VAL A 356 11.29 2.94 16.63
C VAL A 356 11.64 4.25 15.91
N LEU A 357 12.25 5.21 16.61
CA LEU A 357 12.64 6.50 16.02
C LEU A 357 13.72 6.36 14.94
N SER A 358 14.68 5.46 15.15
CA SER A 358 15.75 5.17 14.19
C SER A 358 15.18 4.64 12.88
N HIS A 359 14.24 3.69 12.95
CA HIS A 359 13.63 3.08 11.75
C HIS A 359 12.81 4.10 10.98
N ILE A 360 11.95 4.87 11.67
CA ILE A 360 11.15 5.96 11.07
C ILE A 360 12.05 6.92 10.29
N THR A 361 13.18 7.35 10.91
CA THR A 361 14.09 8.31 10.28
C THR A 361 14.91 7.70 9.14
N SER A 362 15.36 6.45 9.27
CA SER A 362 16.34 5.85 8.36
C SER A 362 15.72 5.21 7.13
N TYR A 363 14.60 4.49 7.30
CA TYR A 363 13.96 3.72 6.22
C TYR A 363 12.71 4.39 5.67
N PHE A 364 11.99 5.14 6.50
CA PHE A 364 10.71 5.76 6.14
C PHE A 364 10.83 7.26 5.83
N GLY A 365 12.05 7.81 5.79
CA GLY A 365 12.36 9.13 5.28
C GLY A 365 13.10 10.04 6.28
N GLY A 366 14.18 10.67 5.82
CA GLY A 366 14.91 11.71 6.57
C GLY A 366 14.29 13.11 6.49
N LYS A 367 13.09 13.25 5.89
CA LYS A 367 12.32 14.50 5.79
C LYS A 367 11.18 14.50 6.81
N THR A 368 10.68 15.68 7.17
CA THR A 368 9.50 15.79 8.02
C THR A 368 8.28 15.26 7.29
N THR A 369 7.69 14.18 7.78
CA THR A 369 6.48 13.59 7.22
C THR A 369 5.29 14.03 8.04
N PHE A 370 4.34 14.69 7.38
CA PHE A 370 3.01 14.96 7.91
C PHE A 370 2.09 13.89 7.35
N CYS A 371 1.39 13.16 8.21
CA CYS A 371 0.35 12.20 7.83
C CYS A 371 -0.93 12.64 8.52
N ARG A 372 -1.86 13.24 7.79
CA ARG A 372 -3.12 13.78 8.36
C ARG A 372 -2.88 14.80 9.48
N SER A 373 -2.48 16.00 9.09
CA SER A 373 -2.37 17.15 9.99
C SER A 373 -2.95 18.40 9.33
N ASN A 374 -3.46 19.35 10.12
CA ASN A 374 -3.96 20.63 9.61
C ASN A 374 -2.85 21.62 9.18
N LEU A 375 -1.57 21.24 9.32
CA LEU A 375 -0.42 22.04 8.89
C LEU A 375 -0.30 22.16 7.36
N ASP A 376 -0.96 21.28 6.60
CA ASP A 376 -0.92 21.29 5.13
C ASP A 376 -1.75 22.43 4.50
N MET A 377 -2.45 23.24 5.31
CA MET A 377 -3.39 24.27 4.86
C MET A 377 -2.76 25.62 4.43
N GLY A 378 -1.44 25.69 4.24
CA GLY A 378 -0.78 26.83 3.57
C GLY A 378 -0.53 28.08 4.43
N ASP A 379 -0.92 28.07 5.71
CA ASP A 379 -0.52 29.12 6.64
C ASP A 379 0.85 28.83 7.23
N SER A 380 1.77 29.77 7.08
CA SER A 380 3.19 29.74 7.50
C SER A 380 3.45 29.64 9.02
N HIS A 381 2.56 29.02 9.80
CA HIS A 381 2.65 28.89 11.25
C HIS A 381 3.49 27.67 11.67
N VAL A 382 4.77 27.76 11.32
CA VAL A 382 6.01 27.37 12.02
C VAL A 382 5.96 26.13 12.96
N VAL A 383 5.77 24.92 12.42
CA VAL A 383 6.45 23.74 12.98
C VAL A 383 7.87 23.71 12.42
N ARG A 384 8.86 24.07 13.25
CA ARG A 384 10.30 24.04 12.89
C ARG A 384 10.91 22.67 13.22
N ALA A 385 10.61 21.67 12.39
CA ALA A 385 11.31 20.37 12.41
C ALA A 385 12.01 20.15 11.07
N SER A 386 13.33 19.86 11.07
CA SER A 386 14.05 19.52 9.84
C SER A 386 13.92 18.04 9.47
N SER A 387 13.60 17.19 10.45
CA SER A 387 13.26 15.77 10.30
C SER A 387 12.32 15.33 11.42
N GLY A 388 11.33 14.45 11.16
CA GLY A 388 10.38 13.98 12.17
C GLY A 388 9.07 13.49 11.56
N SER A 389 8.15 12.99 12.38
CA SER A 389 6.85 12.49 11.91
C SER A 389 5.72 13.04 12.77
N VAL A 390 4.76 13.71 12.14
CA VAL A 390 3.53 14.21 12.77
C VAL A 390 2.37 13.46 12.13
N ILE A 391 1.68 12.65 12.93
CA ILE A 391 0.65 11.72 12.45
C ILE A 391 -0.66 11.98 13.20
N ALA A 392 -1.76 12.13 12.46
CA ALA A 392 -3.12 12.29 12.97
C ALA A 392 -3.26 13.37 14.07
N SER A 393 -2.52 14.48 13.97
CA SER A 393 -2.44 15.50 15.02
C SER A 393 -2.96 16.85 14.55
N ASP A 394 -3.68 17.53 15.44
CA ASP A 394 -4.16 18.90 15.26
C ASP A 394 -3.12 19.86 15.88
N ILE A 395 -2.45 20.64 15.05
CA ILE A 395 -1.41 21.58 15.46
C ILE A 395 -1.81 22.99 15.00
N THR A 396 -2.06 23.88 15.95
CA THR A 396 -2.44 25.27 15.69
C THR A 396 -1.48 26.24 16.40
N GLY A 397 -1.13 27.33 15.72
CA GLY A 397 -0.23 28.33 16.29
C GLY A 397 1.26 27.96 16.24
N THR A 398 2.07 28.56 17.12
CA THR A 398 3.52 28.43 17.17
C THR A 398 3.92 27.23 18.04
N VAL A 399 4.23 26.11 17.38
CA VAL A 399 4.66 24.86 18.01
C VAL A 399 6.06 24.46 17.52
N HIS A 400 7.00 24.28 18.44
CA HIS A 400 8.35 23.84 18.11
C HIS A 400 8.49 22.34 18.34
N VAL A 401 8.93 21.61 17.31
CA VAL A 401 9.21 20.16 17.39
C VAL A 401 10.64 19.91 16.94
N GLY A 402 11.48 19.38 17.83
CA GLY A 402 12.86 19.05 17.52
C GLY A 402 12.98 17.83 16.60
N ASP A 403 14.13 17.76 15.93
CA ASP A 403 14.43 16.73 14.92
C ASP A 403 14.27 15.29 15.42
N GLN A 404 13.89 14.39 14.51
CA GLN A 404 13.72 12.95 14.73
C GLN A 404 12.67 12.61 15.81
N SER A 405 11.67 13.47 15.99
CA SER A 405 10.57 13.26 16.95
C SER A 405 9.33 12.67 16.28
N LEU A 406 8.57 11.89 17.04
CA LEU A 406 7.28 11.31 16.66
C LEU A 406 6.16 11.97 17.47
N ILE A 407 5.26 12.66 16.78
CA ILE A 407 4.02 13.22 17.35
C ILE A 407 2.86 12.41 16.79
N TYR A 408 2.11 11.75 17.66
CA TYR A 408 0.98 10.93 17.24
C TYR A 408 -0.28 11.27 18.01
N ASN A 409 -1.33 11.60 17.26
CA ASN A 409 -2.67 11.83 17.77
C ASN A 409 -2.76 12.88 18.90
N CYS A 410 -2.08 14.02 18.72
CA CYS A 410 -2.04 15.11 19.70
C CYS A 410 -2.88 16.31 19.26
N THR A 411 -3.23 17.17 20.21
CA THR A 411 -3.79 18.51 19.99
C THR A 411 -2.83 19.55 20.60
N LEU A 412 -2.02 20.19 19.76
CA LEU A 412 -0.95 21.10 20.17
C LEU A 412 -1.26 22.54 19.74
N LYS A 413 -1.24 23.47 20.70
CA LYS A 413 -1.52 24.91 20.50
C LYS A 413 -0.27 25.77 20.74
N ASP A 414 -0.42 27.08 20.57
CA ASP A 414 0.59 28.09 20.84
C ASP A 414 1.38 27.85 22.15
N GLY A 415 2.70 27.94 22.06
CA GLY A 415 3.59 27.87 23.21
C GLY A 415 4.09 26.47 23.56
N VAL A 416 3.88 25.47 22.71
CA VAL A 416 4.44 24.12 22.89
C VAL A 416 5.88 24.05 22.35
N HIS A 417 6.81 23.54 23.17
CA HIS A 417 8.21 23.30 22.82
C HIS A 417 8.60 21.85 23.10
N ILE A 418 8.82 21.08 22.03
CA ILE A 418 9.24 19.67 22.10
C ILE A 418 10.68 19.57 21.59
N GLY A 419 11.54 18.95 22.39
CA GLY A 419 12.95 18.69 22.05
C GLY A 419 13.15 17.69 20.91
N ARG A 420 14.39 17.31 20.67
CA ARG A 420 14.79 16.32 19.65
C ARG A 420 14.57 14.90 20.14
N ARG A 421 14.28 13.97 19.21
CA ARG A 421 14.09 12.54 19.49
C ARG A 421 13.04 12.28 20.57
N CYS A 422 11.96 13.04 20.53
CA CYS A 422 10.86 12.90 21.47
C CYS A 422 9.72 12.04 20.90
N ILE A 423 8.94 11.43 21.78
CA ILE A 423 7.73 10.67 21.40
C ILE A 423 6.56 11.22 22.19
N ILE A 424 5.62 11.87 21.51
CA ILE A 424 4.46 12.50 22.13
C ILE A 424 3.19 11.83 21.62
N LEU A 425 2.37 11.29 22.53
CA LEU A 425 1.17 10.54 22.19
C LEU A 425 -0.06 11.04 22.94
N GLY A 426 -1.12 11.38 22.21
CA GLY A 426 -2.44 11.62 22.82
C GLY A 426 -2.56 12.91 23.64
N ILE A 427 -1.53 13.76 23.65
CA ILE A 427 -1.48 14.96 24.50
C ILE A 427 -2.38 16.06 23.94
N ASP A 428 -3.22 16.62 24.81
CA ASP A 428 -3.99 17.83 24.54
C ASP A 428 -3.47 19.01 25.37
N SER A 429 -2.75 19.90 24.69
CA SER A 429 -2.16 21.10 25.30
C SER A 429 -3.19 22.15 25.75
N GLU A 430 -4.43 22.12 25.22
CA GLU A 430 -5.48 23.05 25.66
C GLU A 430 -5.81 22.89 27.14
N SER A 431 -5.68 21.66 27.64
CA SER A 431 -5.94 21.32 29.04
C SER A 431 -5.08 22.14 30.01
N LEU A 432 -3.89 22.60 29.63
CA LEU A 432 -3.05 23.47 30.45
C LEU A 432 -3.65 24.85 30.70
N THR A 433 -4.33 25.41 29.69
CA THR A 433 -4.94 26.75 29.77
C THR A 433 -6.10 26.81 30.77
N THR A 434 -6.73 25.67 31.05
CA THR A 434 -7.89 25.57 31.95
C THR A 434 -7.52 25.52 33.43
N VAL A 435 -6.28 25.15 33.78
CA VAL A 435 -5.86 24.90 35.17
C VAL A 435 -5.21 26.14 35.82
N GLN A 436 -4.53 26.97 35.03
CA GLN A 436 -3.96 28.23 35.49
C GLN A 436 -4.24 29.29 34.41
N GLY A 437 -4.89 30.39 34.78
CA GLY A 437 -5.25 31.47 33.85
C GLY A 437 -4.05 31.95 33.04
N GLY A 438 -3.94 31.45 31.80
CA GLY A 438 -3.02 31.85 30.72
C GLY A 438 -1.58 32.17 31.13
N GLY A 439 -0.66 31.20 31.10
CA GLY A 439 0.77 31.52 31.22
C GLY A 439 1.78 30.37 31.15
N LEU A 440 1.39 29.11 31.37
CA LEU A 440 2.33 27.98 31.35
C LEU A 440 2.41 27.31 29.97
N SER A 441 3.61 27.25 29.39
CA SER A 441 3.91 26.56 28.14
C SER A 441 4.26 25.09 28.38
N LEU A 442 3.82 24.20 27.48
CA LEU A 442 4.27 22.80 27.48
C LEU A 442 5.71 22.74 26.96
N VAL A 443 6.64 22.28 27.81
CA VAL A 443 8.03 22.05 27.44
C VAL A 443 8.37 20.58 27.64
N VAL A 444 8.95 19.93 26.62
CA VAL A 444 9.44 18.56 26.66
C VAL A 444 10.92 18.56 26.25
N PRO A 445 11.85 18.06 27.09
CA PRO A 445 13.27 18.06 26.78
C PRO A 445 13.63 16.96 25.76
N ASP A 446 14.81 17.08 25.15
CA ASP A 446 15.32 16.07 24.20
C ASP A 446 15.26 14.65 24.76
N GLN A 447 14.97 13.66 23.92
CA GLN A 447 15.01 12.23 24.24
C GLN A 447 14.00 11.79 25.31
N HIS A 448 12.81 12.42 25.31
CA HIS A 448 11.72 12.10 26.24
C HIS A 448 10.47 11.59 25.53
N CYS A 449 9.77 10.68 26.19
CA CYS A 449 8.42 10.26 25.88
C CYS A 449 7.44 11.01 26.78
N LEU A 450 6.32 11.45 26.23
CA LEU A 450 5.19 12.02 26.98
C LEU A 450 3.89 11.46 26.38
N TRP A 451 3.09 10.78 27.18
CA TRP A 451 1.81 10.24 26.71
C TRP A 451 0.74 10.26 27.79
N GLU A 452 -0.51 10.17 27.36
CA GLU A 452 -1.65 10.20 28.28
C GLU A 452 -2.62 9.06 27.99
N VAL A 453 -3.20 8.49 29.05
CA VAL A 453 -4.21 7.43 28.96
C VAL A 453 -5.42 7.69 29.87
N PRO A 454 -6.64 7.38 29.42
CA PRO A 454 -7.84 7.35 30.25
C PRO A 454 -7.94 6.04 31.07
N LEU A 455 -8.70 6.06 32.18
CA LEU A 455 -8.91 4.90 33.06
C LEU A 455 -10.38 4.40 33.05
N ILE A 456 -10.59 3.07 33.19
CA ILE A 456 -11.89 2.38 32.99
C ILE A 456 -13.04 2.88 33.91
N ASP A 457 -12.74 3.30 35.14
CA ASP A 457 -13.76 3.60 36.16
C ASP A 457 -13.82 5.08 36.60
N SER A 458 -13.13 5.97 35.89
CA SER A 458 -13.05 7.37 36.29
C SER A 458 -12.94 8.28 35.06
N ASN A 459 -13.49 9.49 35.14
CA ASN A 459 -13.15 10.54 34.18
C ASN A 459 -11.71 11.06 34.34
N SER A 460 -10.91 10.41 35.19
CA SER A 460 -9.51 10.72 35.47
C SER A 460 -8.59 10.13 34.40
N ARG A 461 -7.42 10.75 34.26
CA ARG A 461 -6.39 10.36 33.29
C ARG A 461 -5.06 10.26 34.02
N VAL A 462 -4.11 9.61 33.36
CA VAL A 462 -2.72 9.54 33.82
C VAL A 462 -1.83 10.03 32.69
N THR A 463 -1.07 11.09 32.96
CA THR A 463 -0.01 11.58 32.07
C THR A 463 1.32 10.98 32.51
N LEU A 464 2.02 10.35 31.58
CA LEU A 464 3.25 9.61 31.82
C LEU A 464 4.41 10.24 31.07
N CYS A 465 5.59 10.17 31.68
CA CYS A 465 6.84 10.58 31.06
C CYS A 465 7.98 9.62 31.43
N CYS A 466 8.94 9.48 30.51
CA CYS A 466 10.22 8.82 30.74
C CYS A 466 11.22 9.22 29.64
N SER A 467 12.49 8.88 29.77
CA SER A 467 13.43 9.00 28.64
C SER A 467 13.27 7.82 27.68
N ILE A 468 13.55 8.05 26.39
CA ILE A 468 13.65 6.98 25.38
C ILE A 468 14.76 5.97 25.70
N GLN A 469 15.72 6.33 26.58
CA GLN A 469 16.84 5.48 26.99
C GLN A 469 16.55 4.67 28.26
N ASP A 470 15.47 4.99 28.98
CA ASP A 470 15.15 4.28 30.23
C ASP A 470 14.70 2.85 29.90
N ASN A 471 15.29 1.86 30.57
CA ASN A 471 14.81 0.48 30.52
C ASN A 471 13.99 0.20 31.78
N PRO A 472 12.64 0.11 31.69
CA PRO A 472 11.80 0.08 32.87
C PRO A 472 11.99 -1.12 33.79
N LYS A 473 12.67 -2.18 33.31
CA LYS A 473 12.91 -3.42 34.06
C LYS A 473 14.16 -3.38 34.93
N VAL A 474 15.11 -2.50 34.63
CA VAL A 474 16.41 -2.48 35.31
C VAL A 474 16.22 -1.96 36.74
N SER A 475 16.70 -2.73 37.71
CA SER A 475 16.61 -2.38 39.12
C SER A 475 17.38 -1.09 39.43
N ILE A 476 16.95 -0.36 40.45
CA ILE A 476 17.72 0.77 41.00
C ILE A 476 19.15 0.36 41.40
N HIS A 477 19.37 -0.91 41.79
CA HIS A 477 20.69 -1.43 42.17
C HIS A 477 21.57 -1.81 40.97
N GLU A 478 20.98 -1.95 39.79
CA GLU A 478 21.65 -2.29 38.53
C GLU A 478 21.78 -1.06 37.62
N LEU A 479 21.89 0.14 38.21
CA LEU A 479 21.99 1.43 37.50
C LEU A 479 20.76 1.77 36.66
N GLY A 480 19.57 1.39 37.13
CA GLY A 480 18.29 1.81 36.55
C GLY A 480 18.14 3.33 36.54
N LYS A 481 17.43 3.86 35.54
CA LYS A 481 17.27 5.30 35.32
C LYS A 481 15.81 5.72 35.20
N PHE A 482 15.56 7.00 35.44
CA PHE A 482 14.30 7.68 35.15
C PHE A 482 14.56 9.07 34.60
N CYS A 483 13.91 9.41 33.49
CA CYS A 483 14.14 10.63 32.70
C CYS A 483 15.64 10.81 32.37
N GLY A 484 16.33 9.70 32.06
CA GLY A 484 17.75 9.68 31.70
C GLY A 484 18.73 9.90 32.86
N LYS A 485 18.24 10.10 34.09
CA LYS A 485 19.03 10.33 35.30
C LYS A 485 19.05 9.08 36.20
N GLN A 486 20.09 8.94 37.02
CA GLN A 486 20.13 7.88 38.04
C GLN A 486 19.09 8.17 39.13
N TRP A 487 18.55 7.13 39.76
CA TRP A 487 17.51 7.30 40.79
C TRP A 487 17.95 8.18 41.96
N GLU A 488 19.21 8.13 42.37
CA GLU A 488 19.76 9.01 43.43
C GLU A 488 19.65 10.49 43.06
N ASP A 489 19.96 10.85 41.81
CA ASP A 489 19.84 12.22 41.31
C ASP A 489 18.37 12.64 41.22
N VAL A 490 17.48 11.72 40.84
CA VAL A 490 16.03 11.95 40.79
C VAL A 490 15.49 12.25 42.18
N PHE A 491 15.87 11.47 43.19
CA PHE A 491 15.45 11.70 44.58
C PHE A 491 15.92 13.06 45.10
N ASN A 492 17.18 13.40 44.86
CA ASN A 492 17.75 14.67 45.28
C ASN A 492 17.09 15.86 44.58
N HIS A 493 16.79 15.74 43.29
CA HIS A 493 16.22 16.82 42.49
C HIS A 493 14.72 17.03 42.74
N LEU A 494 13.97 15.95 42.94
CA LEU A 494 12.53 16.01 43.14
C LEU A 494 12.13 16.10 44.62
N GLY A 495 13.02 15.84 45.58
CA GLY A 495 12.69 15.84 47.01
C GLY A 495 11.81 14.65 47.43
N VAL A 496 11.91 13.53 46.72
CA VAL A 496 11.14 12.28 46.94
C VAL A 496 12.07 11.14 47.36
N GLY A 497 11.56 10.20 48.16
CA GLY A 497 12.31 9.03 48.62
C GLY A 497 11.85 7.71 47.98
N GLY A 498 12.63 6.64 48.14
CA GLY A 498 12.24 5.31 47.65
C GLY A 498 10.95 4.78 48.30
N ASP A 499 10.70 5.13 49.57
CA ASP A 499 9.48 4.75 50.28
C ASP A 499 8.23 5.48 49.75
N ASP A 500 8.40 6.62 49.05
CA ASP A 500 7.29 7.27 48.37
C ASP A 500 6.83 6.46 47.14
N LEU A 501 7.70 5.63 46.54
CA LEU A 501 7.49 5.01 45.22
C LEU A 501 7.19 3.52 45.25
N TRP A 502 7.83 2.76 46.14
CA TRP A 502 7.67 1.33 46.22
C TRP A 502 7.18 0.94 47.60
N LEU A 503 6.17 0.08 47.65
CA LEU A 503 5.72 -0.54 48.89
C LEU A 503 6.86 -1.37 49.49
N GLN A 504 6.93 -1.43 50.82
CA GLN A 504 7.95 -2.22 51.54
C GLN A 504 7.90 -3.73 51.21
N THR A 505 6.77 -4.20 50.67
CA THR A 505 6.56 -5.57 50.20
C THR A 505 7.27 -5.89 48.89
N ILE A 506 7.66 -4.88 48.10
CA ILE A 506 8.40 -5.07 46.84
C ILE A 506 9.87 -5.32 47.16
N SER A 507 10.39 -6.46 46.67
CA SER A 507 11.77 -6.84 46.91
C SER A 507 12.74 -5.82 46.30
N SER A 508 13.93 -5.65 46.88
CA SER A 508 14.92 -4.68 46.40
C SER A 508 15.29 -4.87 44.93
N LYS A 509 15.31 -6.13 44.45
CA LYS A 509 15.58 -6.48 43.06
C LYS A 509 14.47 -6.06 42.10
N GLU A 510 13.24 -5.91 42.57
CA GLU A 510 12.06 -5.54 41.78
C GLU A 510 11.74 -4.04 41.83
N ARG A 511 12.52 -3.27 42.61
CA ARG A 511 12.45 -1.80 42.62
C ARG A 511 13.04 -1.26 41.32
N ASN A 512 12.17 -0.96 40.37
CA ASN A 512 12.47 -0.42 39.05
C ASN A 512 11.34 0.53 38.62
N LEU A 513 11.50 1.18 37.47
CA LEU A 513 10.51 2.11 36.91
C LEU A 513 9.17 1.42 36.60
N TRP A 514 9.19 0.15 36.19
CA TRP A 514 7.96 -0.61 35.89
C TRP A 514 7.01 -0.69 37.10
N ASN A 515 7.57 -0.89 38.30
CA ASN A 515 6.81 -1.05 39.55
C ASN A 515 6.75 0.22 40.41
N ALA A 516 7.25 1.37 39.94
CA ALA A 516 7.29 2.61 40.73
C ALA A 516 5.95 3.36 40.63
N SER A 517 5.28 3.63 41.76
CA SER A 517 4.03 4.40 41.82
C SER A 517 4.29 5.90 41.64
N LEU A 518 4.67 6.29 40.42
CA LEU A 518 5.09 7.64 40.06
C LEU A 518 3.95 8.53 39.58
N PHE A 519 2.99 7.96 38.84
CA PHE A 519 2.13 8.75 37.97
C PHE A 519 0.79 9.06 38.64
N PRO A 520 0.47 10.34 38.92
CA PRO A 520 -0.77 10.72 39.59
C PRO A 520 -2.01 10.50 38.72
N VAL A 521 -3.11 10.10 39.37
CA VAL A 521 -4.45 10.02 38.76
C VAL A 521 -5.15 11.36 38.95
N VAL A 522 -5.08 12.23 37.95
CA VAL A 522 -5.53 13.63 38.01
C VAL A 522 -6.21 14.07 36.70
N SER A 523 -6.61 15.33 36.60
CA SER A 523 -7.07 15.92 35.34
C SER A 523 -5.90 16.11 34.35
N ALA A 524 -6.18 16.08 33.05
CA ALA A 524 -5.17 16.17 31.98
C ALA A 524 -4.18 17.34 32.16
N GLY A 525 -4.70 18.55 32.37
CA GLY A 525 -3.86 19.74 32.55
C GLY A 525 -2.95 19.64 33.77
N LYS A 526 -3.43 19.08 34.88
CA LYS A 526 -2.62 18.88 36.08
C LYS A 526 -1.61 17.75 35.90
N GLY A 527 -1.97 16.70 35.15
CA GLY A 527 -1.08 15.60 34.78
C GLY A 527 0.13 16.08 33.97
N ILE A 528 -0.08 16.98 33.00
CA ILE A 528 1.00 17.60 32.23
C ILE A 528 1.94 18.42 33.13
N ILE A 529 1.41 19.17 34.10
CA ILE A 529 2.22 19.91 35.08
C ILE A 529 3.10 18.95 35.91
N PHE A 530 2.52 17.86 36.42
CA PHE A 530 3.29 16.84 37.13
C PHE A 530 4.34 16.17 36.25
N ALA A 531 4.03 15.89 34.99
CA ALA A 531 4.99 15.31 34.05
C ALA A 531 6.18 16.26 33.81
N MET A 532 5.94 17.56 33.63
CA MET A 532 7.00 18.58 33.49
C MET A 532 7.85 18.69 34.77
N TRP A 533 7.23 18.60 35.94
CA TRP A 533 7.94 18.54 37.22
C TRP A 533 8.79 17.26 37.36
N LEU A 534 8.25 16.08 37.03
CA LEU A 534 8.98 14.81 37.04
C LEU A 534 10.19 14.81 36.09
N MET A 535 10.12 15.56 34.99
CA MET A 535 11.24 15.80 34.07
C MET A 535 12.27 16.82 34.60
N GLY A 536 11.97 17.51 35.71
CA GLY A 536 12.84 18.51 36.34
C GLY A 536 12.79 19.89 35.70
N LEU A 537 11.66 20.27 35.07
CA LEU A 537 11.51 21.55 34.36
C LEU A 537 10.88 22.67 35.21
N LEU A 538 10.25 22.33 36.33
CA LEU A 538 9.51 23.27 37.17
C LEU A 538 10.25 23.48 38.51
N PRO A 539 10.50 24.74 38.94
CA PRO A 539 11.32 25.06 40.12
C PRO A 539 10.54 25.05 41.45
N ASP A 540 9.20 25.05 41.46
CA ASP A 540 8.38 25.08 42.69
C ASP A 540 8.19 23.67 43.28
N HIS A 541 9.26 23.12 43.87
CA HIS A 541 9.32 21.74 44.35
C HIS A 541 8.39 21.49 45.55
N ASP A 542 8.35 22.38 46.54
CA ASP A 542 7.73 22.06 47.84
C ASP A 542 6.20 21.92 47.77
N ASN A 543 5.54 22.78 46.98
CA ASN A 543 4.09 22.71 46.78
C ASN A 543 3.68 21.47 45.96
N LEU A 544 4.39 21.21 44.86
CA LEU A 544 4.06 20.10 43.95
C LEU A 544 4.37 18.73 44.57
N VAL A 545 5.46 18.59 45.32
CA VAL A 545 5.80 17.34 46.04
C VAL A 545 4.71 17.00 47.05
N SER A 546 4.27 17.99 47.83
CA SER A 546 3.25 17.80 48.86
C SER A 546 1.93 17.34 48.23
N GLU A 547 1.52 18.00 47.14
CA GLU A 547 0.32 17.63 46.38
C GLU A 547 0.45 16.24 45.73
N TRP A 548 1.61 15.95 45.13
CA TRP A 548 1.91 14.66 44.50
C TRP A 548 1.82 13.49 45.48
N ARG A 549 2.35 13.66 46.70
CA ARG A 549 2.25 12.64 47.77
C ARG A 549 0.81 12.34 48.18
N THR A 550 -0.07 13.33 48.14
CA THR A 550 -1.49 13.16 48.49
C THR A 550 -2.33 12.54 47.38
N CYS A 551 -1.83 12.54 46.14
CA CYS A 551 -2.56 11.98 45.01
C CYS A 551 -2.54 10.45 45.04
N LYS A 552 -3.62 9.84 44.55
CA LYS A 552 -3.57 8.44 44.13
C LYS A 552 -2.58 8.34 42.97
N ARG A 553 -1.59 7.45 43.07
CA ARG A 553 -0.52 7.25 42.09
C ARG A 553 -0.52 5.81 41.58
N MET A 554 -0.08 5.63 40.35
CA MET A 554 -0.01 4.32 39.70
C MET A 554 1.38 4.09 39.11
N SER A 555 1.77 2.83 39.07
CA SER A 555 2.95 2.34 38.36
C SER A 555 2.60 1.93 36.92
N LEU A 556 3.61 1.74 36.07
CA LEU A 556 3.41 1.20 34.71
C LEU A 556 2.80 -0.20 34.74
N ALA A 557 3.20 -1.02 35.72
CA ALA A 557 2.68 -2.36 35.95
C ALA A 557 1.18 -2.36 36.25
N GLU A 558 0.74 -1.49 37.16
CA GLU A 558 -0.67 -1.36 37.52
C GLU A 558 -1.48 -0.80 36.37
N LEU A 559 -0.98 0.26 35.72
CA LEU A 559 -1.71 1.00 34.68
C LEU A 559 -2.25 0.09 33.58
N HIS A 560 -1.50 -0.94 33.18
CA HIS A 560 -1.88 -1.85 32.09
C HIS A 560 -3.27 -2.47 32.26
N GLY A 561 -3.69 -2.77 33.51
CA GLY A 561 -5.00 -3.35 33.81
C GLY A 561 -6.14 -2.34 33.90
N PHE A 562 -5.84 -1.03 33.91
CA PHE A 562 -6.82 0.03 34.15
C PHE A 562 -7.02 0.98 32.96
N ILE A 563 -6.28 0.82 31.85
CA ILE A 563 -6.46 1.66 30.65
C ILE A 563 -7.84 1.43 30.04
N ASP A 564 -8.58 2.52 29.81
CA ASP A 564 -9.82 2.49 29.04
C ASP A 564 -9.53 2.57 27.54
N PHE A 565 -9.31 1.41 26.92
CA PHE A 565 -9.04 1.33 25.49
C PHE A 565 -10.24 1.77 24.64
N GLN A 566 -11.47 1.60 25.12
CA GLN A 566 -12.66 2.01 24.38
C GLN A 566 -12.74 3.54 24.30
N LYS A 567 -12.54 4.22 25.43
CA LYS A 567 -12.51 5.69 25.46
C LYS A 567 -11.33 6.27 24.67
N LEU A 568 -10.15 5.66 24.79
CA LEU A 568 -8.99 6.05 23.98
C LEU A 568 -9.30 5.90 22.49
N HIS A 569 -9.95 4.82 22.10
CA HIS A 569 -10.41 4.60 20.74
C HIS A 569 -11.39 5.70 20.27
N GLU A 570 -12.45 6.00 21.02
CA GLU A 570 -13.42 7.03 20.64
C GLU A 570 -12.77 8.43 20.55
N GLU A 571 -11.79 8.72 21.39
CA GLU A 571 -11.01 9.96 21.31
C GLU A 571 -10.18 10.03 20.01
N PHE A 572 -9.56 8.92 19.60
CA PHE A 572 -8.80 8.82 18.34
C PHE A 572 -9.76 8.95 17.14
N LYS A 573 -10.88 8.23 17.23
CA LYS A 573 -12.17 8.39 16.53
C LYS A 573 -12.48 9.84 16.15
N THR A 574 -12.81 10.56 17.20
CA THR A 574 -13.31 11.93 17.18
C THR A 574 -12.25 12.90 16.68
N ARG A 575 -10.99 12.76 17.12
CA ARG A 575 -9.90 13.65 16.69
C ARG A 575 -9.68 13.54 15.18
N LYS A 576 -9.70 12.32 14.64
CA LYS A 576 -9.59 12.10 13.19
C LYS A 576 -10.77 12.73 12.43
N GLY A 577 -12.00 12.56 12.90
CA GLY A 577 -13.18 13.19 12.31
C GLY A 577 -13.08 14.72 12.28
N LYS A 578 -12.58 15.33 13.35
CA LYS A 578 -12.35 16.79 13.43
C LYS A 578 -11.28 17.27 12.45
N ILE A 579 -10.14 16.59 12.37
CA ILE A 579 -9.08 16.93 11.40
C ILE A 579 -9.63 16.82 9.98
N SER A 580 -10.41 15.78 9.70
CA SER A 580 -11.01 15.56 8.37
C SER A 580 -12.01 16.65 8.01
N LEU A 581 -12.84 17.09 8.96
CA LEU A 581 -13.74 18.22 8.79
C LEU A 581 -12.96 19.52 8.50
N GLN A 582 -11.90 19.80 9.26
CA GLN A 582 -11.05 20.98 9.03
C GLN A 582 -10.43 20.97 7.62
N LEU A 583 -9.89 19.82 7.18
CA LEU A 583 -9.31 19.67 5.85
C LEU A 583 -10.35 19.82 4.73
N ALA A 584 -11.55 19.24 4.90
CA ALA A 584 -12.64 19.36 3.93
C ALA A 584 -13.15 20.81 3.83
N ASP A 585 -13.43 21.43 4.98
CA ASP A 585 -13.88 22.83 5.08
C ASP A 585 -12.87 23.76 4.42
N ALA A 586 -11.59 23.62 4.75
CA ALA A 586 -10.56 24.48 4.20
C ALA A 586 -10.29 24.20 2.71
N SER A 587 -10.43 22.95 2.24
CA SER A 587 -10.36 22.61 0.81
C SER A 587 -11.46 23.29 0.00
N ILE A 588 -12.67 23.39 0.54
CA ILE A 588 -13.80 24.09 -0.09
C ILE A 588 -13.59 25.60 -0.01
N LYS A 589 -13.19 26.15 1.15
CA LYS A 589 -12.98 27.60 1.34
C LYS A 589 -11.87 28.18 0.48
N CYS A 590 -10.73 27.49 0.40
CA CYS A 590 -9.59 27.90 -0.43
C CYS A 590 -9.83 27.63 -1.92
N GLY A 591 -10.87 26.85 -2.24
CA GLY A 591 -11.26 26.52 -3.59
C GLY A 591 -10.25 25.69 -4.40
N SER A 592 -9.32 24.98 -3.72
CA SER A 592 -8.23 24.24 -4.35
C SER A 592 -8.55 22.76 -4.61
N LEU A 593 -9.55 22.19 -3.91
CA LEU A 593 -10.11 20.83 -4.09
C LEU A 593 -9.04 19.79 -4.46
N HIS A 594 -8.00 19.71 -3.63
CA HIS A 594 -6.83 18.84 -3.84
C HIS A 594 -6.86 17.58 -2.95
N GLN A 595 -7.80 17.52 -2.02
CA GLN A 595 -8.00 16.44 -1.07
C GLN A 595 -9.07 15.46 -1.54
N ASP A 596 -8.99 14.22 -1.07
CA ASP A 596 -10.02 13.20 -1.27
C ASP A 596 -11.23 13.47 -0.38
N LEU A 597 -12.16 14.29 -0.90
CA LEU A 597 -13.38 14.66 -0.18
C LEU A 597 -14.27 13.45 0.12
N SER A 598 -14.28 12.42 -0.74
CA SER A 598 -15.06 11.20 -0.50
C SER A 598 -14.58 10.50 0.76
N ASN A 599 -13.26 10.31 0.89
CA ASN A 599 -12.67 9.70 2.07
C ASN A 599 -12.78 10.61 3.32
N LEU A 600 -12.59 11.92 3.17
CA LEU A 600 -12.78 12.86 4.29
C LEU A 600 -14.20 12.82 4.84
N CYS A 601 -15.21 12.80 3.98
CA CYS A 601 -16.61 12.69 4.39
C CYS A 601 -16.90 11.36 5.11
N MET A 602 -16.36 10.24 4.64
CA MET A 602 -16.48 8.95 5.33
C MET A 602 -15.95 9.04 6.76
N GLU A 603 -14.79 9.65 6.95
CA GLU A 603 -14.15 9.78 8.26
C GLU A 603 -14.87 10.77 9.18
N ILE A 604 -15.51 11.80 8.62
CA ILE A 604 -16.39 12.72 9.34
C ILE A 604 -17.63 11.96 9.86
N LEU A 605 -18.27 11.17 8.99
CA LEU A 605 -19.45 10.38 9.34
C LEU A 605 -19.16 9.30 10.38
N GLU A 606 -17.99 8.66 10.30
CA GLU A 606 -17.55 7.70 11.30
C GLU A 606 -17.15 8.39 12.61
N GLY A 607 -16.44 9.52 12.52
CA GLY A 607 -15.75 10.13 13.65
C GLY A 607 -16.59 11.08 14.51
N LEU A 608 -17.63 11.70 13.95
CA LEU A 608 -18.41 12.74 14.62
C LEU A 608 -19.87 12.32 14.81
N ASP A 609 -20.41 12.53 16.02
CA ASP A 609 -21.83 12.27 16.32
C ASP A 609 -22.78 13.03 15.38
N ALA A 610 -22.43 14.28 15.05
CA ALA A 610 -23.14 15.14 14.09
C ALA A 610 -22.46 15.14 12.70
N GLY A 611 -21.85 14.02 12.30
CA GLY A 611 -21.10 13.94 11.03
C GLY A 611 -21.96 14.21 9.79
N LYS A 612 -23.24 13.81 9.83
CA LYS A 612 -24.19 14.11 8.74
C LYS A 612 -24.44 15.61 8.63
N ASP A 613 -24.76 16.27 9.74
CA ASP A 613 -24.98 17.72 9.78
C ASP A 613 -23.73 18.48 9.30
N ALA A 614 -22.53 18.02 9.70
CA ALA A 614 -21.27 18.59 9.22
C ALA A 614 -21.09 18.44 7.70
N CYS A 615 -21.50 17.30 7.11
CA CYS A 615 -21.49 17.13 5.65
C CYS A 615 -22.55 18.00 4.95
N GLU A 616 -23.71 18.23 5.57
CA GLU A 616 -24.74 19.16 5.07
C GLU A 616 -24.24 20.62 5.09
N ASP A 617 -23.51 21.01 6.12
CA ASP A 617 -22.85 22.31 6.22
C ASP A 617 -21.78 22.48 5.12
N LEU A 618 -20.95 21.46 4.88
CA LEU A 618 -19.97 21.45 3.79
C LEU A 618 -20.65 21.57 2.41
N LEU A 619 -21.76 20.86 2.19
CA LEU A 619 -22.54 20.98 0.96
C LEU A 619 -23.13 22.39 0.80
N THR A 620 -23.67 22.97 1.86
CA THR A 620 -24.18 24.34 1.87
C THR A 620 -23.09 25.36 1.55
N LEU A 621 -21.90 25.16 2.11
CA LEU A 621 -20.70 25.96 1.83
C LEU A 621 -20.29 25.84 0.36
N TYR A 622 -20.23 24.62 -0.18
CA TYR A 622 -19.91 24.32 -1.57
C TYR A 622 -20.90 24.98 -2.56
N LEU A 623 -22.19 24.99 -2.24
CA LEU A 623 -23.23 25.58 -3.10
C LEU A 623 -23.29 27.12 -3.02
N ASN A 624 -22.52 27.75 -2.14
CA ASN A 624 -22.60 29.20 -1.92
C ASN A 624 -22.00 29.98 -3.10
N PRO A 625 -22.79 30.83 -3.79
CA PRO A 625 -22.34 31.55 -4.99
C PRO A 625 -21.27 32.62 -4.73
N LYS A 626 -20.95 32.92 -3.45
CA LYS A 626 -19.90 33.88 -3.07
C LYS A 626 -18.49 33.29 -3.13
N PHE A 627 -18.33 31.97 -3.17
CA PHE A 627 -17.05 31.39 -3.53
C PHE A 627 -16.87 31.60 -5.03
N ASP A 628 -16.02 32.56 -5.39
CA ASP A 628 -15.53 32.76 -6.77
C ASP A 628 -15.32 31.39 -7.41
N ALA A 629 -15.79 31.22 -8.65
CA ALA A 629 -15.68 29.97 -9.41
C ALA A 629 -14.34 29.30 -9.09
N PHE A 630 -14.40 28.14 -8.43
CA PHE A 630 -13.25 27.44 -7.89
C PHE A 630 -12.05 27.58 -8.84
N LYS A 631 -10.84 27.84 -8.33
CA LYS A 631 -9.62 28.00 -9.16
C LYS A 631 -9.15 26.67 -9.76
N VAL A 632 -10.05 25.70 -9.87
CA VAL A 632 -9.83 24.35 -10.33
C VAL A 632 -10.69 24.10 -11.56
N PRO A 633 -10.36 23.09 -12.38
CA PRO A 633 -11.23 22.66 -13.47
C PRO A 633 -12.65 22.32 -12.96
N GLN A 634 -13.63 22.59 -13.81
CA GLN A 634 -15.05 22.40 -13.52
C GLN A 634 -15.38 20.93 -13.25
N SER A 635 -14.68 20.01 -13.90
CA SER A 635 -14.76 18.57 -13.66
C SER A 635 -14.50 18.21 -12.19
N ARG A 636 -13.52 18.84 -11.55
CA ARG A 636 -13.23 18.66 -10.12
C ARG A 636 -14.31 19.23 -9.22
N THR A 637 -14.83 20.41 -9.55
CA THR A 637 -15.94 21.01 -8.80
C THR A 637 -17.15 20.07 -8.84
N TYR A 638 -17.50 19.53 -10.01
CA TYR A 638 -18.61 18.59 -10.10
C TYR A 638 -18.35 17.27 -9.36
N GLN A 639 -17.13 16.74 -9.40
CA GLN A 639 -16.80 15.55 -8.61
C GLN A 639 -16.92 15.80 -7.10
N ALA A 640 -16.43 16.94 -6.60
CA ALA A 640 -16.59 17.32 -5.19
C ALA A 640 -18.06 17.37 -4.77
N GLY A 641 -18.93 17.93 -5.63
CA GLY A 641 -20.38 17.88 -5.42
C GLY A 641 -20.92 16.44 -5.38
N ALA A 642 -20.47 15.56 -6.28
CA ALA A 642 -20.87 14.16 -6.29
C ALA A 642 -20.47 13.42 -5.00
N ASP A 643 -19.25 13.67 -4.51
CA ASP A 643 -18.74 13.06 -3.27
C ASP A 643 -19.54 13.51 -2.04
N LEU A 644 -19.87 14.81 -1.95
CA LEU A 644 -20.71 15.36 -0.88
C LEU A 644 -22.14 14.80 -0.90
N TYR A 645 -22.78 14.71 -2.07
CA TYR A 645 -24.11 14.09 -2.19
C TYR A 645 -24.06 12.59 -1.84
N CYS A 646 -23.00 11.89 -2.25
CA CYS A 646 -22.81 10.48 -1.90
C CYS A 646 -22.70 10.28 -0.39
N ALA A 647 -21.95 11.14 0.31
CA ALA A 647 -21.82 11.10 1.77
C ALA A 647 -23.17 11.28 2.49
N LEU A 648 -24.08 12.07 1.91
CA LEU A 648 -25.43 12.30 2.44
C LEU A 648 -26.46 11.23 2.02
N GLY A 649 -26.06 10.25 1.20
CA GLY A 649 -26.93 9.20 0.68
C GLY A 649 -27.85 9.62 -0.49
N ASP A 650 -27.61 10.78 -1.11
CA ASP A 650 -28.37 11.27 -2.25
C ASP A 650 -27.78 10.76 -3.58
N VAL A 651 -28.18 9.53 -3.93
CA VAL A 651 -27.65 8.81 -5.09
C VAL A 651 -28.02 9.47 -6.42
N GLU A 652 -29.19 10.10 -6.52
CA GLU A 652 -29.66 10.72 -7.77
C GLU A 652 -28.83 11.96 -8.13
N ASN A 653 -28.63 12.86 -7.16
CA ASN A 653 -27.80 14.04 -7.37
C ASN A 653 -26.33 13.67 -7.54
N ALA A 654 -25.82 12.68 -6.77
CA ALA A 654 -24.46 12.19 -6.96
C ALA A 654 -24.23 11.71 -8.40
N ALA A 655 -25.12 10.88 -8.95
CA ALA A 655 -25.03 10.41 -10.33
C ALA A 655 -25.20 11.54 -11.37
N ALA A 656 -26.03 12.54 -11.08
CA ALA A 656 -26.17 13.71 -11.95
C ALA A 656 -24.90 14.58 -11.99
N PHE A 657 -24.24 14.78 -10.86
CA PHE A 657 -22.97 15.50 -10.78
C PHE A 657 -21.81 14.70 -11.39
N GLU A 658 -21.78 13.37 -11.24
CA GLU A 658 -20.79 12.53 -11.92
C GLU A 658 -20.89 12.69 -13.45
N ARG A 659 -22.11 12.67 -14.03
CA ARG A 659 -22.30 12.94 -15.47
C ARG A 659 -21.79 14.32 -15.89
N LYS A 660 -22.07 15.35 -15.08
CA LYS A 660 -21.57 16.71 -15.34
C LYS A 660 -20.05 16.78 -15.28
N ALA A 661 -19.41 16.03 -14.37
CA ALA A 661 -17.96 15.94 -14.28
C ALA A 661 -17.37 15.38 -15.57
N TRP A 662 -17.93 14.29 -16.10
CA TRP A 662 -17.52 13.70 -17.38
C TRP A 662 -17.70 14.67 -18.56
N ASP A 663 -18.85 15.32 -18.66
CA ASP A 663 -19.09 16.35 -19.69
C ASP A 663 -18.10 17.51 -19.58
N ALA A 664 -17.71 17.89 -18.35
CA ALA A 664 -16.72 18.93 -18.12
C ALA A 664 -15.32 18.51 -18.55
N VAL A 665 -14.88 17.26 -18.31
CA VAL A 665 -13.59 16.76 -18.81
C VAL A 665 -13.49 16.87 -20.34
N ALA A 666 -14.57 16.49 -21.04
CA ALA A 666 -14.61 16.60 -22.51
C ALA A 666 -14.49 18.07 -22.98
N LYS A 667 -15.19 19.00 -22.32
CA LYS A 667 -15.13 20.44 -22.63
C LYS A 667 -13.75 21.03 -22.31
N GLU A 668 -13.18 20.69 -21.17
CA GLU A 668 -11.84 21.14 -20.74
C GLU A 668 -10.77 20.66 -21.73
N THR A 669 -10.87 19.40 -22.16
CA THR A 669 -10.01 18.85 -23.22
C THR A 669 -10.15 19.64 -24.51
N ALA A 670 -11.39 19.97 -24.90
CA ALA A 670 -11.63 20.75 -26.12
C ALA A 670 -11.01 22.14 -26.07
N ILE A 671 -11.13 22.84 -24.94
CA ILE A 671 -10.51 24.15 -24.70
C ILE A 671 -8.99 24.05 -24.74
N ALA A 672 -8.41 23.01 -24.14
CA ALA A 672 -6.96 22.82 -24.10
C ALA A 672 -6.34 22.51 -25.47
N VAL A 673 -7.11 21.91 -26.39
CA VAL A 673 -6.62 21.62 -27.74
C VAL A 673 -6.82 22.81 -28.68
N GLU A 674 -7.95 23.52 -28.57
CA GLU A 674 -8.31 24.62 -29.48
C GLU A 674 -8.94 25.81 -28.73
N PRO A 675 -8.13 26.68 -28.10
CA PRO A 675 -8.62 27.75 -27.22
C PRO A 675 -9.38 28.87 -27.96
N SER A 676 -9.18 28.98 -29.27
CA SER A 676 -9.70 30.04 -30.13
C SER A 676 -11.22 29.96 -30.38
N GLY A 677 -11.89 28.93 -29.87
CA GLY A 677 -13.33 28.78 -29.96
C GLY A 677 -13.81 28.27 -31.32
N GLY A 678 -13.87 26.95 -31.46
CA GLY A 678 -14.91 26.29 -32.26
C GLY A 678 -14.40 25.26 -33.26
N ILE A 679 -14.54 23.99 -32.87
CA ILE A 679 -14.67 22.82 -33.77
C ILE A 679 -15.70 23.08 -34.90
N TYR A 680 -16.61 24.04 -34.70
CA TYR A 680 -17.70 24.43 -35.59
C TYR A 680 -17.49 25.76 -36.34
N ALA A 681 -16.41 26.50 -36.11
CA ALA A 681 -16.32 27.90 -36.56
C ALA A 681 -15.56 28.12 -37.88
N MET A 682 -14.89 27.12 -38.45
CA MET A 682 -14.16 27.30 -39.70
C MET A 682 -14.96 26.78 -40.90
N HIS A 683 -15.76 27.67 -41.50
CA HIS A 683 -16.26 27.50 -42.86
C HIS A 683 -15.09 27.64 -43.85
N PHE A 684 -14.40 26.54 -44.10
CA PHE A 684 -13.44 26.49 -45.18
C PHE A 684 -14.14 26.06 -46.47
N SER A 685 -14.02 26.89 -47.51
CA SER A 685 -14.25 26.46 -48.90
C SER A 685 -13.09 25.57 -49.35
N HIS A 686 -13.07 24.32 -48.86
CA HIS A 686 -12.00 23.37 -49.20
C HIS A 686 -12.19 22.81 -50.61
N VAL A 687 -11.40 23.26 -51.58
CA VAL A 687 -11.30 22.54 -52.85
C VAL A 687 -10.44 21.28 -52.61
N PHE A 688 -10.96 20.09 -52.95
CA PHE A 688 -10.18 18.85 -52.88
C PHE A 688 -8.93 18.98 -53.76
N GLN A 689 -7.75 18.93 -53.15
CA GLN A 689 -6.46 19.08 -53.84
C GLN A 689 -5.92 17.74 -54.36
N ARG A 690 -6.24 16.64 -53.68
CA ARG A 690 -5.84 15.28 -54.07
C ARG A 690 -7.06 14.40 -54.29
N ARG A 691 -7.10 13.70 -55.43
CA ARG A 691 -8.20 12.80 -55.78
C ARG A 691 -8.14 11.45 -55.06
N ARG A 692 -6.94 10.99 -54.69
CA ARG A 692 -6.74 9.73 -53.96
C ARG A 692 -5.62 9.91 -52.95
N VAL A 693 -5.86 9.50 -51.72
CA VAL A 693 -4.92 9.58 -50.60
C VAL A 693 -4.91 8.23 -49.89
N LYS A 694 -3.72 7.68 -49.67
CA LYS A 694 -3.52 6.46 -48.89
C LYS A 694 -2.58 6.77 -47.73
N VAL A 695 -3.01 6.45 -46.51
CA VAL A 695 -2.22 6.64 -45.29
C VAL A 695 -2.13 5.30 -44.57
N GLU A 696 -0.90 4.87 -44.27
CA GLU A 696 -0.60 3.68 -43.49
C GLU A 696 0.28 4.10 -42.31
N LEU A 697 -0.09 3.66 -41.11
CA LEU A 697 0.59 4.00 -39.86
C LEU A 697 1.04 2.73 -39.13
N PRO A 698 2.23 2.76 -38.48
CA PRO A 698 2.69 1.67 -37.63
C PRO A 698 1.76 1.49 -36.42
N ALA A 699 1.81 0.32 -35.79
CA ALA A 699 1.23 0.14 -34.47
C ALA A 699 2.13 0.78 -33.40
N ARG A 700 1.66 0.85 -32.14
CA ARG A 700 2.46 1.36 -31.02
C ARG A 700 2.45 0.41 -29.82
N VAL A 701 3.59 0.31 -29.15
CA VAL A 701 3.69 -0.31 -27.82
C VAL A 701 4.14 0.71 -26.80
N ASP A 702 3.48 0.73 -25.64
CA ASP A 702 3.83 1.59 -24.51
C ASP A 702 4.69 0.83 -23.49
N PHE A 703 5.80 1.44 -23.08
CA PHE A 703 6.69 0.86 -22.07
C PHE A 703 6.29 1.35 -20.67
N ALA A 704 6.24 2.68 -20.48
CA ALA A 704 5.96 3.30 -19.19
C ALA A 704 5.26 4.65 -19.37
N GLY A 705 4.56 5.10 -18.33
CA GLY A 705 3.94 6.43 -18.30
C GLY A 705 2.48 6.52 -18.76
N GLY A 706 1.91 5.43 -19.30
CA GLY A 706 0.50 5.40 -19.68
C GLY A 706 -0.42 5.83 -18.52
N TRP A 707 -1.59 6.42 -18.84
CA TRP A 707 -2.51 7.12 -17.93
C TRP A 707 -2.09 8.54 -17.57
N SER A 708 -0.80 8.89 -17.59
CA SER A 708 -0.38 10.28 -17.44
C SER A 708 -0.68 11.14 -18.67
N ASP A 709 -1.04 10.51 -19.79
CA ASP A 709 -1.46 11.14 -21.04
C ASP A 709 -2.96 11.41 -21.13
N THR A 710 -3.74 10.89 -20.17
CA THR A 710 -5.19 10.86 -20.24
C THR A 710 -5.80 12.07 -19.52
N PRO A 711 -6.74 12.82 -20.14
CA PRO A 711 -7.51 13.84 -19.45
C PRO A 711 -8.32 13.25 -18.27
N PRO A 712 -8.39 13.94 -17.11
CA PRO A 712 -7.94 15.30 -16.87
C PRO A 712 -6.50 15.41 -16.37
N TRP A 713 -5.81 14.30 -16.08
CA TRP A 713 -4.42 14.34 -15.59
C TRP A 713 -3.54 15.19 -16.51
N SER A 714 -3.53 14.88 -17.81
CA SER A 714 -2.69 15.57 -18.80
C SER A 714 -3.00 17.05 -18.97
N LEU A 715 -4.15 17.53 -18.46
CA LEU A 715 -4.58 18.92 -18.52
C LEU A 715 -4.17 19.71 -17.27
N GLU A 716 -3.89 19.02 -16.16
CA GLU A 716 -3.60 19.63 -14.86
C GLU A 716 -2.17 19.39 -14.39
N GLN A 717 -1.58 18.28 -14.82
CA GLN A 717 -0.28 17.78 -14.38
C GLN A 717 0.57 17.42 -15.58
N LEU A 718 1.89 17.37 -15.35
CA LEU A 718 2.82 16.91 -16.37
C LEU A 718 2.58 15.41 -16.66
N GLY A 719 2.38 15.08 -17.92
CA GLY A 719 2.32 13.71 -18.42
C GLY A 719 3.63 13.34 -19.10
N THR A 720 4.07 12.10 -19.00
CA THR A 720 5.22 11.59 -19.77
C THR A 720 5.01 10.13 -20.12
N VAL A 721 5.14 9.80 -21.39
CA VAL A 721 4.99 8.43 -21.91
C VAL A 721 6.21 8.05 -22.72
N LEU A 722 6.79 6.90 -22.39
CA LEU A 722 7.84 6.24 -23.15
C LEU A 722 7.20 5.13 -23.99
N ASN A 723 7.23 5.26 -25.32
CA ASN A 723 6.63 4.30 -26.24
C ASN A 723 7.47 4.09 -27.50
N MET A 724 7.07 3.12 -28.32
CA MET A 724 7.75 2.74 -29.56
C MET A 724 6.74 2.53 -30.69
N ALA A 725 7.01 3.14 -31.84
CA ALA A 725 6.32 2.84 -33.10
C ALA A 725 6.87 1.53 -33.67
N ILE A 726 5.99 0.58 -33.96
CA ILE A 726 6.36 -0.77 -34.40
C ILE A 726 5.67 -1.17 -35.71
N LEU A 727 6.43 -1.84 -36.56
CA LEU A 727 5.90 -2.65 -37.65
C LEU A 727 5.69 -4.06 -37.13
N LEU A 728 4.59 -4.70 -37.55
CA LEU A 728 4.28 -6.09 -37.24
C LEU A 728 4.43 -6.90 -38.52
N GLU A 729 5.22 -7.97 -38.48
CA GLU A 729 5.54 -8.79 -39.65
C GLU A 729 6.07 -7.94 -40.83
N GLY A 730 6.83 -6.88 -40.51
CA GLY A 730 7.43 -5.96 -41.49
C GLY A 730 6.47 -4.95 -42.13
N CYS A 731 5.21 -4.86 -41.71
CA CYS A 731 4.20 -3.96 -42.31
C CYS A 731 3.56 -3.02 -41.28
N ALA A 732 3.13 -1.85 -41.76
CA ALA A 732 2.25 -0.94 -41.03
C ALA A 732 0.80 -1.48 -41.10
N PRO A 733 0.21 -1.94 -39.97
CA PRO A 733 -1.01 -2.74 -40.04
C PRO A 733 -2.28 -1.91 -40.16
N ILE A 734 -2.24 -0.60 -39.90
CA ILE A 734 -3.42 0.27 -39.79
C ILE A 734 -3.39 1.31 -40.90
N GLY A 735 -4.50 1.48 -41.61
CA GLY A 735 -4.54 2.45 -42.69
C GLY A 735 -5.92 2.81 -43.19
N VAL A 736 -5.90 3.79 -44.08
CA VAL A 736 -7.07 4.32 -44.77
C VAL A 736 -6.72 4.67 -46.21
N GLU A 737 -7.72 4.53 -47.06
CA GLU A 737 -7.72 5.02 -48.42
C GLU A 737 -8.94 5.91 -48.63
N LEU A 738 -8.69 7.14 -49.06
CA LEU A 738 -9.71 8.14 -49.36
C LEU A 738 -9.66 8.46 -50.86
N GLU A 739 -10.80 8.34 -51.54
CA GLU A 739 -10.97 8.67 -52.94
C GLU A 739 -12.11 9.68 -53.15
N VAL A 740 -11.84 10.73 -53.92
CA VAL A 740 -12.86 11.71 -54.32
C VAL A 740 -13.63 11.16 -55.52
N THR A 741 -14.94 11.05 -55.35
CA THR A 741 -15.86 10.48 -56.34
C THR A 741 -16.67 11.57 -57.04
N GLY A 742 -17.21 11.27 -58.22
CA GLY A 742 -18.09 12.18 -58.96
C GLY A 742 -19.54 12.23 -58.44
N GLY A 743 -19.88 11.48 -57.39
CA GLY A 743 -21.22 11.47 -56.77
C GLY A 743 -21.38 12.57 -55.70
N THR A 744 -22.40 12.45 -54.86
CA THR A 744 -22.60 13.29 -53.67
C THR A 744 -22.65 12.43 -52.40
N GLY A 745 -22.24 13.00 -51.26
CA GLY A 745 -22.22 12.30 -49.97
C GLY A 745 -20.93 11.52 -49.66
N VAL A 746 -20.98 10.69 -48.62
CA VAL A 746 -19.84 9.97 -48.04
C VAL A 746 -20.13 8.47 -48.04
N CYS A 747 -19.30 7.67 -48.71
CA CYS A 747 -19.33 6.22 -48.60
C CYS A 747 -18.16 5.73 -47.73
N ILE A 748 -18.45 4.90 -46.73
CA ILE A 748 -17.48 4.38 -45.77
C ILE A 748 -17.53 2.86 -45.80
N ALA A 749 -16.37 2.21 -45.89
CA ALA A 749 -16.22 0.76 -45.84
C ALA A 749 -15.09 0.38 -44.86
N ASP A 750 -15.27 -0.72 -44.11
CA ASP A 750 -14.20 -1.31 -43.29
C ASP A 750 -13.77 -2.69 -43.80
N ASP A 751 -12.71 -3.22 -43.19
CA ASP A 751 -12.16 -4.56 -43.45
C ASP A 751 -12.99 -5.71 -42.90
N ALA A 752 -13.99 -5.41 -42.05
CA ALA A 752 -14.98 -6.37 -41.57
C ALA A 752 -16.17 -6.54 -42.52
N GLY A 753 -16.19 -5.83 -43.65
CA GLY A 753 -17.21 -5.91 -44.68
C GLY A 753 -18.43 -5.03 -44.42
N HIS A 754 -18.40 -4.16 -43.40
CA HIS A 754 -19.43 -3.14 -43.23
C HIS A 754 -19.28 -2.08 -44.32
N HIS A 755 -20.41 -1.55 -44.78
CA HIS A 755 -20.44 -0.50 -45.78
C HIS A 755 -21.67 0.39 -45.57
N ILE A 756 -21.47 1.71 -45.58
CA ILE A 756 -22.55 2.69 -45.52
C ILE A 756 -22.30 3.83 -46.51
N CYS A 757 -23.34 4.31 -47.18
CA CYS A 757 -23.28 5.54 -47.97
C CYS A 757 -24.28 6.55 -47.41
N ILE A 758 -23.77 7.69 -46.98
CA ILE A 758 -24.50 8.76 -46.29
C ILE A 758 -24.64 9.93 -47.27
N LYS A 759 -25.86 10.22 -47.69
CA LYS A 759 -26.16 11.36 -48.58
C LYS A 759 -26.60 12.60 -47.84
N ASP A 760 -27.23 12.43 -46.67
CA ASP A 760 -27.64 13.52 -45.81
C ASP A 760 -26.51 13.86 -44.82
N PRO A 761 -25.88 15.05 -44.92
CA PRO A 761 -24.83 15.48 -43.99
C PRO A 761 -25.27 15.47 -42.53
N ALA A 762 -26.56 15.63 -42.22
CA ALA A 762 -27.06 15.61 -40.85
C ALA A 762 -26.75 14.29 -40.11
N MET A 763 -26.68 13.17 -40.84
CA MET A 763 -26.35 11.84 -40.29
C MET A 763 -24.86 11.66 -39.95
N LEU A 764 -24.01 12.64 -40.26
CA LEU A 764 -22.59 12.66 -39.87
C LEU A 764 -22.37 13.26 -38.48
N HIS A 765 -23.34 14.01 -37.97
CA HIS A 765 -23.24 14.72 -36.68
C HIS A 765 -23.79 13.87 -35.52
N PRO A 766 -23.26 14.05 -34.29
CA PRO A 766 -23.80 13.41 -33.09
C PRO A 766 -25.21 13.93 -32.75
N PRO A 767 -26.02 13.20 -31.96
CA PRO A 767 -25.65 11.98 -31.23
C PRO A 767 -25.57 10.74 -32.12
N TYR A 768 -24.53 9.93 -31.92
CA TYR A 768 -24.36 8.66 -32.62
C TYR A 768 -25.05 7.52 -31.86
N GLU A 769 -25.60 6.55 -32.59
CA GLU A 769 -26.11 5.33 -31.98
C GLU A 769 -24.97 4.55 -31.29
N HIS A 770 -25.29 3.87 -30.18
CA HIS A 770 -24.29 3.16 -29.39
C HIS A 770 -23.52 2.08 -30.18
N ALA A 771 -24.16 1.49 -31.19
CA ALA A 771 -23.62 0.41 -32.03
C ALA A 771 -23.10 0.86 -33.40
N ASP A 772 -22.99 2.18 -33.67
CA ASP A 772 -22.53 2.69 -34.97
C ASP A 772 -21.07 2.27 -35.28
N PRO A 773 -20.84 1.39 -36.27
CA PRO A 773 -19.50 0.88 -36.58
C PRO A 773 -18.59 1.95 -37.19
N PHE A 774 -19.16 3.05 -37.71
CA PHE A 774 -18.42 4.13 -38.37
C PHE A 774 -18.38 5.41 -37.54
N ARG A 775 -18.72 5.35 -36.24
CA ARG A 775 -18.66 6.52 -35.33
C ARG A 775 -17.34 7.27 -35.40
N LEU A 776 -16.22 6.53 -35.45
CA LEU A 776 -14.87 7.09 -35.55
C LEU A 776 -14.68 7.92 -36.81
N VAL A 777 -15.05 7.36 -37.97
CA VAL A 777 -14.89 8.06 -39.26
C VAL A 777 -15.84 9.27 -39.33
N LYS A 778 -17.09 9.13 -38.86
CA LYS A 778 -18.04 10.26 -38.77
C LYS A 778 -17.50 11.38 -37.88
N SER A 779 -16.95 11.02 -36.72
CA SER A 779 -16.36 12.00 -35.79
C SER A 779 -15.12 12.68 -36.40
N ALA A 780 -14.29 11.96 -37.17
CA ALA A 780 -13.19 12.55 -37.93
C ALA A 780 -13.68 13.58 -38.95
N LEU A 781 -14.77 13.30 -39.67
CA LEU A 781 -15.37 14.24 -40.62
C LEU A 781 -15.90 15.50 -39.91
N VAL A 782 -16.45 15.36 -38.70
CA VAL A 782 -16.92 16.50 -37.90
C VAL A 782 -15.75 17.35 -37.41
N VAL A 783 -14.75 16.75 -36.76
CA VAL A 783 -13.62 17.48 -36.17
C VAL A 783 -12.71 18.13 -37.22
N THR A 784 -12.61 17.54 -38.42
CA THR A 784 -11.88 18.15 -39.54
C THR A 784 -12.68 19.25 -40.26
N GLY A 785 -13.94 19.50 -39.86
CA GLY A 785 -14.84 20.46 -40.49
C GLY A 785 -15.45 20.01 -41.82
N LEU A 786 -15.06 18.83 -42.33
CA LEU A 786 -15.52 18.33 -43.63
C LEU A 786 -17.02 18.01 -43.65
N ALA A 787 -17.57 17.52 -42.53
CA ALA A 787 -19.01 17.22 -42.40
C ALA A 787 -19.90 18.45 -42.61
N SER A 788 -19.42 19.63 -42.19
CA SER A 788 -20.13 20.91 -42.33
C SER A 788 -19.86 21.62 -43.67
N SER A 789 -19.05 21.03 -44.54
CA SER A 789 -18.66 21.66 -45.80
C SER A 789 -19.75 21.52 -46.88
N THR A 790 -20.00 22.59 -47.62
CA THR A 790 -20.91 22.56 -48.79
C THR A 790 -20.36 21.72 -49.94
N ASN A 791 -19.08 21.34 -49.90
CA ASN A 791 -18.43 20.54 -50.93
C ASN A 791 -18.99 19.12 -51.03
N LEU A 792 -19.43 18.52 -49.92
CA LEU A 792 -20.03 17.18 -49.92
C LEU A 792 -21.38 17.12 -50.68
N LEU A 793 -22.00 18.27 -50.94
CA LEU A 793 -23.22 18.41 -51.75
C LEU A 793 -22.95 18.37 -53.26
N CYS A 794 -21.71 18.64 -53.69
CA CYS A 794 -21.31 18.71 -55.10
C CYS A 794 -20.29 17.62 -55.50
N THR A 795 -19.53 17.11 -54.53
CA THR A 795 -18.45 16.12 -54.70
C THR A 795 -18.46 15.14 -53.54
N GLY A 796 -18.60 13.85 -53.83
CA GLY A 796 -18.67 12.79 -52.83
C GLY A 796 -17.30 12.18 -52.53
N ILE A 797 -17.17 11.50 -51.40
CA ILE A 797 -15.93 10.81 -51.00
C ILE A 797 -16.19 9.35 -50.68
N SER A 798 -15.23 8.49 -50.99
CA SER A 798 -15.19 7.10 -50.56
C SER A 798 -14.01 6.92 -49.60
N ILE A 799 -14.28 6.39 -48.41
CA ILE A 799 -13.29 6.11 -47.36
C ILE A 799 -13.30 4.61 -47.10
N LYS A 800 -12.14 3.97 -47.26
CA LYS A 800 -11.93 2.57 -46.92
C LYS A 800 -10.90 2.47 -45.82
N THR A 801 -11.27 1.88 -44.68
CA THR A 801 -10.38 1.69 -43.52
C THR A 801 -10.01 0.22 -43.35
N TRP A 802 -8.82 -0.04 -42.78
CA TRP A 802 -8.41 -1.38 -42.35
C TRP A 802 -7.52 -1.32 -41.11
N ALA A 803 -7.57 -2.40 -40.33
CA ALA A 803 -6.67 -2.66 -39.22
C ALA A 803 -6.32 -4.15 -39.20
N ASN A 804 -5.14 -4.49 -39.72
CA ASN A 804 -4.63 -5.87 -39.78
C ASN A 804 -4.10 -6.36 -38.42
N VAL A 805 -4.77 -5.99 -37.35
CA VAL A 805 -4.56 -6.43 -35.97
C VAL A 805 -5.92 -6.69 -35.33
N PRO A 806 -6.03 -7.65 -34.38
CA PRO A 806 -7.29 -7.87 -33.67
C PRO A 806 -7.83 -6.57 -33.07
N ARG A 807 -9.14 -6.31 -33.22
CA ARG A 807 -9.80 -5.21 -32.48
C ARG A 807 -9.60 -5.45 -30.99
N GLY A 808 -9.40 -4.39 -30.19
CA GLY A 808 -9.10 -4.53 -28.76
C GLY A 808 -7.76 -5.21 -28.45
N SER A 809 -6.79 -5.10 -29.36
CA SER A 809 -5.42 -5.63 -29.21
C SER A 809 -4.58 -4.90 -28.16
N GLY A 810 -5.02 -3.76 -27.64
CA GLY A 810 -4.23 -2.93 -26.73
C GLY A 810 -3.15 -2.10 -27.44
N LEU A 811 -2.99 -2.21 -28.77
CA LEU A 811 -2.00 -1.48 -29.60
C LEU A 811 -2.44 -0.07 -30.02
N GLY A 812 -3.49 0.48 -29.43
CA GLY A 812 -4.00 1.82 -29.76
C GLY A 812 -4.68 1.91 -31.13
N THR A 813 -5.16 0.77 -31.65
CA THR A 813 -5.68 0.64 -33.02
C THR A 813 -6.74 1.69 -33.37
N SER A 814 -7.66 1.99 -32.46
CA SER A 814 -8.72 2.98 -32.69
C SER A 814 -8.15 4.38 -32.88
N SER A 815 -7.33 4.87 -31.97
CA SER A 815 -6.75 6.23 -32.03
C SER A 815 -5.78 6.37 -33.20
N ILE A 816 -5.03 5.31 -33.53
CA ILE A 816 -4.14 5.29 -34.71
C ILE A 816 -4.97 5.30 -36.01
N LEU A 817 -6.08 4.56 -36.08
CA LEU A 817 -6.96 4.59 -37.23
C LEU A 817 -7.61 5.98 -37.38
N ALA A 818 -8.02 6.60 -36.27
CA ALA A 818 -8.50 7.98 -36.26
C ALA A 818 -7.43 8.94 -36.80
N ALA A 819 -6.17 8.79 -36.37
CA ALA A 819 -5.05 9.58 -36.87
C ALA A 819 -4.83 9.40 -38.38
N ALA A 820 -4.92 8.16 -38.89
CA ALA A 820 -4.80 7.87 -40.32
C ALA A 820 -5.93 8.55 -41.12
N VAL A 821 -7.18 8.44 -40.65
CA VAL A 821 -8.36 9.07 -41.29
C VAL A 821 -8.25 10.60 -41.29
N VAL A 822 -7.92 11.21 -40.16
CA VAL A 822 -7.73 12.66 -40.04
C VAL A 822 -6.62 13.15 -40.97
N ARG A 823 -5.47 12.47 -40.98
CA ARG A 823 -4.35 12.80 -41.90
C ARG A 823 -4.76 12.67 -43.36
N ALA A 824 -5.48 11.62 -43.73
CA ALA A 824 -5.96 11.44 -45.10
C ALA A 824 -6.94 12.56 -45.52
N ILE A 825 -7.82 12.99 -44.62
CA ILE A 825 -8.73 14.11 -44.86
C ILE A 825 -7.95 15.42 -45.03
N TYR A 826 -7.02 15.75 -44.13
CA TYR A 826 -6.20 16.96 -44.25
C TYR A 826 -5.39 16.99 -45.54
N GLN A 827 -4.79 15.88 -45.95
CA GLN A 827 -4.10 15.77 -47.24
C GLN A 827 -5.04 15.91 -48.45
N ALA A 828 -6.28 15.41 -48.35
CA ALA A 828 -7.26 15.51 -49.44
C ALA A 828 -7.75 16.96 -49.64
N ILE A 829 -7.96 17.70 -48.56
CA ILE A 829 -8.45 19.08 -48.58
C ILE A 829 -7.34 20.15 -48.61
N GLY A 830 -6.07 19.72 -48.53
CA GLY A 830 -4.91 20.63 -48.50
C GLY A 830 -4.77 21.43 -47.20
N ALA A 831 -5.23 20.88 -46.08
CA ALA A 831 -5.00 21.43 -44.75
C ALA A 831 -3.65 20.96 -44.18
N ASP A 832 -3.24 21.54 -43.04
CA ASP A 832 -2.01 21.15 -42.34
C ASP A 832 -2.13 19.73 -41.75
N ASP A 833 -1.38 18.79 -42.31
CA ASP A 833 -1.37 17.37 -41.92
C ASP A 833 -0.20 17.01 -40.97
N ALA A 834 0.46 18.02 -40.40
CA ALA A 834 1.50 17.83 -39.39
C ALA A 834 1.02 16.95 -38.23
N SER A 835 1.92 16.09 -37.73
CA SER A 835 1.60 15.11 -36.66
C SER A 835 0.98 15.75 -35.42
N GLU A 836 1.40 16.96 -35.07
CA GLU A 836 0.84 17.72 -33.94
C GLU A 836 -0.65 18.05 -34.15
N LYS A 837 -1.00 18.61 -35.33
CA LYS A 837 -2.39 18.94 -35.67
C LYS A 837 -3.28 17.71 -35.75
N VAL A 838 -2.78 16.64 -36.36
CA VAL A 838 -3.50 15.35 -36.41
C VAL A 838 -3.73 14.81 -34.99
N SER A 839 -2.71 14.86 -34.12
CA SER A 839 -2.83 14.35 -32.75
C SER A 839 -3.88 15.11 -31.93
N SER A 840 -3.89 16.44 -32.06
CA SER A 840 -4.88 17.33 -31.46
C SER A 840 -6.30 17.03 -31.92
N ALA A 841 -6.51 16.87 -33.22
CA ALA A 841 -7.82 16.51 -33.77
C ALA A 841 -8.30 15.14 -33.29
N VAL A 842 -7.40 14.15 -33.15
CA VAL A 842 -7.76 12.84 -32.60
C VAL A 842 -8.19 12.94 -31.14
N LEU A 843 -7.51 13.74 -30.33
CA LEU A 843 -7.87 13.93 -28.93
C LEU A 843 -9.31 14.51 -28.80
N LEU A 844 -9.66 15.49 -29.63
CA LEU A 844 -11.04 16.04 -29.70
C LEU A 844 -12.06 14.99 -30.15
N LEU A 845 -11.71 14.23 -31.18
CA LEU A 845 -12.54 13.18 -31.75
C LEU A 845 -12.90 12.13 -30.70
N GLU A 846 -11.96 11.70 -29.86
CA GLU A 846 -12.22 10.71 -28.82
C GLU A 846 -13.15 11.20 -27.70
N GLN A 847 -13.08 12.48 -27.36
CA GLN A 847 -14.05 13.09 -26.44
C GLN A 847 -15.45 13.13 -27.06
N LEU A 848 -15.55 13.47 -28.35
CA LEU A 848 -16.83 13.47 -29.09
C LEU A 848 -17.45 12.07 -29.18
N MET A 849 -16.63 11.04 -29.32
CA MET A 849 -17.06 9.64 -29.36
C MET A 849 -17.53 9.11 -28.00
N GLY A 850 -17.19 9.80 -26.91
CA GLY A 850 -17.39 9.35 -25.53
C GLY A 850 -16.40 8.27 -25.10
N THR A 851 -15.31 8.06 -25.84
CA THR A 851 -14.27 7.07 -25.48
C THR A 851 -13.21 7.64 -24.56
N GLY A 852 -12.99 8.96 -24.56
CA GLY A 852 -12.24 9.68 -23.52
C GLY A 852 -10.75 9.35 -23.42
N GLY A 853 -10.11 8.89 -24.51
CA GLY A 853 -8.70 8.48 -24.50
C GLY A 853 -7.70 9.63 -24.36
N GLY A 854 -6.45 9.26 -24.15
CA GLY A 854 -5.31 10.18 -24.02
C GLY A 854 -4.60 10.45 -25.35
N TRP A 855 -3.45 11.13 -25.28
CA TRP A 855 -2.69 11.48 -26.49
C TRP A 855 -1.64 10.46 -26.92
N GLN A 856 -1.35 9.43 -26.11
CA GLN A 856 -0.19 8.55 -26.35
C GLN A 856 -0.30 7.68 -27.61
N ASP A 857 -1.51 7.28 -28.00
CA ASP A 857 -1.72 6.25 -29.03
C ASP A 857 -1.43 6.81 -30.42
N GLN A 858 -2.06 7.95 -30.73
CA GLN A 858 -1.84 8.69 -31.97
C GLN A 858 -0.41 9.22 -32.06
N VAL A 859 0.15 9.79 -31.00
CA VAL A 859 1.56 10.22 -30.99
C VAL A 859 2.49 9.01 -31.19
N GLY A 860 2.15 7.89 -30.55
CA GLY A 860 2.87 6.62 -30.62
C GLY A 860 3.05 6.10 -32.05
N ALA A 861 2.08 6.33 -32.94
CA ALA A 861 2.15 5.92 -34.33
C ALA A 861 2.58 7.02 -35.31
N LEU A 862 2.27 8.28 -35.02
CA LEU A 862 2.55 9.41 -35.94
C LEU A 862 4.04 9.81 -35.96
N TYR A 863 4.77 9.52 -34.89
CA TYR A 863 6.21 9.76 -34.78
C TYR A 863 6.95 8.42 -34.80
N PRO A 864 8.00 8.25 -35.61
CA PRO A 864 8.73 7.00 -35.70
C PRO A 864 9.58 6.72 -34.45
N GLY A 865 10.15 5.52 -34.39
CA GLY A 865 11.14 5.14 -33.41
C GLY A 865 10.64 4.94 -31.98
N ILE A 866 11.60 4.78 -31.08
CA ILE A 866 11.40 4.89 -29.63
C ILE A 866 11.44 6.36 -29.27
N LYS A 867 10.51 6.80 -28.43
CA LYS A 867 10.34 8.20 -28.08
C LYS A 867 9.80 8.36 -26.68
N CYS A 868 10.23 9.44 -26.05
CA CYS A 868 9.70 9.92 -24.79
C CYS A 868 8.91 11.20 -25.09
N THR A 869 7.60 11.15 -24.89
CA THR A 869 6.74 12.31 -25.09
C THR A 869 6.34 12.88 -23.74
N SER A 870 6.56 14.17 -23.54
CA SER A 870 6.07 14.89 -22.37
C SER A 870 4.97 15.88 -22.76
N GLY A 871 3.85 15.81 -22.04
CA GLY A 871 2.74 16.75 -22.17
C GLY A 871 2.76 17.73 -21.00
N SER A 872 2.78 19.03 -21.29
CA SER A 872 2.73 20.07 -20.28
C SER A 872 1.37 20.78 -20.29
N PRO A 873 0.74 20.99 -19.12
CA PRO A 873 -0.48 21.77 -19.03
C PRO A 873 -0.19 23.26 -19.33
N GLY A 874 -1.18 23.98 -19.86
CA GLY A 874 -1.07 25.39 -20.22
C GLY A 874 -2.32 25.91 -20.92
N ASN A 875 -2.25 27.12 -21.48
CA ASN A 875 -3.35 27.69 -22.31
C ASN A 875 -3.73 26.75 -23.46
N SER A 876 -2.75 26.00 -23.98
CA SER A 876 -2.97 24.86 -24.86
C SER A 876 -2.09 23.70 -24.40
N LEU A 877 -2.58 22.48 -24.55
CA LEU A 877 -1.80 21.27 -24.30
C LEU A 877 -0.61 21.24 -25.29
N SER A 878 0.61 21.34 -24.76
CA SER A 878 1.83 21.30 -25.56
C SER A 878 2.51 19.95 -25.39
N LEU A 879 2.72 19.26 -26.52
CA LEU A 879 3.37 17.95 -26.56
C LEU A 879 4.80 18.09 -27.08
N LYS A 880 5.78 17.72 -26.26
CA LYS A 880 7.19 17.63 -26.65
C LYS A 880 7.55 16.17 -26.91
N VAL A 881 7.83 15.83 -28.16
CA VAL A 881 8.23 14.47 -28.57
C VAL A 881 9.74 14.41 -28.73
N GLU A 882 10.42 13.66 -27.87
CA GLU A 882 11.88 13.49 -27.90
C GLU A 882 12.25 12.07 -28.35
N PRO A 883 13.00 11.89 -29.45
CA PRO A 883 13.44 10.57 -29.89
C PRO A 883 14.50 10.00 -28.92
N VAL A 884 14.39 8.71 -28.62
CA VAL A 884 15.36 7.97 -27.79
C VAL A 884 16.33 7.24 -28.71
N SER A 885 17.59 7.66 -28.70
CA SER A 885 18.62 7.08 -29.59
C SER A 885 19.32 5.90 -28.89
N LEU A 886 19.27 4.72 -29.51
CA LEU A 886 19.99 3.54 -29.03
C LEU A 886 21.32 3.39 -29.75
N CYS A 887 22.37 2.99 -29.03
CA CYS A 887 23.60 2.56 -29.68
C CYS A 887 23.37 1.23 -30.45
N PRO A 888 24.16 0.92 -31.50
CA PRO A 888 23.95 -0.28 -32.32
C PRO A 888 24.08 -1.61 -31.56
N GLN A 889 24.77 -1.62 -30.41
CA GLN A 889 24.86 -2.80 -29.55
C GLN A 889 23.57 -2.99 -28.77
N THR A 890 23.11 -1.96 -28.04
CA THR A 890 21.83 -1.97 -27.31
C THR A 890 20.65 -2.29 -28.22
N ARG A 891 20.60 -1.72 -29.43
CA ARG A 891 19.53 -2.00 -30.39
C ARG A 891 19.46 -3.49 -30.75
N ARG A 892 20.61 -4.11 -31.07
CA ARG A 892 20.68 -5.55 -31.38
C ARG A 892 20.30 -6.42 -30.19
N GLU A 893 20.73 -6.03 -28.99
CA GLU A 893 20.39 -6.75 -27.77
C GLU A 893 18.89 -6.66 -27.46
N LEU A 894 18.29 -5.47 -27.63
CA LEU A 894 16.86 -5.25 -27.49
C LEU A 894 16.06 -6.09 -28.50
N GLU A 895 16.44 -6.06 -29.78
CA GLU A 895 15.81 -6.87 -30.84
C GLU A 895 15.85 -8.38 -30.56
N LYS A 896 16.90 -8.86 -29.88
CA LYS A 896 17.04 -10.27 -29.48
C LYS A 896 16.21 -10.65 -28.25
N ARG A 897 16.11 -9.75 -27.27
CA ARG A 897 15.53 -10.03 -25.95
C ARG A 897 14.08 -9.58 -25.77
N LEU A 898 13.63 -8.56 -26.50
CA LEU A 898 12.25 -8.06 -26.44
C LEU A 898 11.34 -8.93 -27.29
N ILE A 899 10.35 -9.54 -26.65
CA ILE A 899 9.35 -10.38 -27.29
C ILE A 899 8.00 -9.68 -27.22
N ILE A 900 7.33 -9.60 -28.37
CA ILE A 900 5.97 -9.07 -28.50
C ILE A 900 5.05 -10.25 -28.88
N PHE A 901 3.95 -10.39 -28.15
CA PHE A 901 3.03 -11.51 -28.32
C PHE A 901 1.58 -11.09 -28.13
N PHE A 902 0.64 -11.84 -28.70
CA PHE A 902 -0.80 -11.66 -28.53
C PHE A 902 -1.36 -12.81 -27.70
N THR A 903 -2.05 -12.48 -26.60
CA THR A 903 -2.56 -13.46 -25.62
C THR A 903 -3.68 -14.35 -26.17
N GLY A 904 -4.25 -14.02 -27.33
CA GLY A 904 -5.45 -14.69 -27.87
C GLY A 904 -6.76 -14.10 -27.37
N GLN A 905 -6.71 -13.18 -26.40
CA GLN A 905 -7.88 -12.58 -25.77
C GLN A 905 -8.10 -11.14 -26.24
N VAL A 906 -9.36 -10.74 -26.38
CA VAL A 906 -9.76 -9.37 -26.73
C VAL A 906 -10.68 -8.83 -25.64
N ARG A 907 -10.37 -7.65 -25.11
CA ARG A 907 -11.23 -6.95 -24.16
C ARG A 907 -11.40 -5.47 -24.51
N LEU A 908 -12.60 -4.94 -24.27
CA LEU A 908 -12.91 -3.51 -24.41
C LEU A 908 -12.47 -2.74 -23.16
N ALA A 909 -11.57 -1.77 -23.34
CA ALA A 909 -10.96 -0.95 -22.29
C ALA A 909 -11.90 0.05 -21.56
N HIS A 910 -13.15 0.24 -22.03
CA HIS A 910 -14.02 1.34 -21.58
C HIS A 910 -14.27 1.40 -20.05
N ASN A 911 -14.39 0.25 -19.38
CA ASN A 911 -14.63 0.21 -17.94
C ASN A 911 -13.39 0.60 -17.11
N VAL A 912 -12.19 0.39 -17.66
CA VAL A 912 -10.92 0.73 -16.99
C VAL A 912 -10.77 2.24 -16.90
N LEU A 913 -10.97 2.94 -18.03
CA LEU A 913 -10.86 4.39 -18.11
C LEU A 913 -11.79 5.10 -17.14
N ARG A 914 -13.06 4.68 -17.07
CA ARG A 914 -14.04 5.29 -16.17
C ARG A 914 -13.61 5.18 -14.70
N THR A 915 -13.05 4.04 -14.32
CA THR A 915 -12.59 3.77 -12.96
C THR A 915 -11.40 4.65 -12.59
N VAL A 916 -10.39 4.73 -13.47
CA VAL A 916 -9.16 5.50 -13.24
C VAL A 916 -9.45 7.01 -13.19
N VAL A 917 -10.22 7.54 -14.16
CA VAL A 917 -10.55 8.97 -14.22
C VAL A 917 -11.41 9.39 -13.03
N ARG A 918 -12.39 8.59 -12.61
CA ARG A 918 -13.20 8.89 -11.41
C ARG A 918 -12.32 9.02 -10.17
N ARG A 919 -11.46 8.04 -9.92
CA ARG A 919 -10.51 8.06 -8.78
C ARG A 919 -9.55 9.25 -8.86
N TYR A 920 -9.13 9.65 -10.07
CA TYR A 920 -8.30 10.84 -10.27
C TYR A 920 -9.05 12.12 -9.88
N LEU A 921 -10.30 12.27 -10.32
CA LEU A 921 -11.15 13.42 -9.99
C LEU A 921 -11.44 13.48 -8.49
N GLN A 922 -11.62 12.31 -7.84
CA GLN A 922 -11.76 12.17 -6.39
C GLN A 922 -10.49 12.47 -5.61
N ARG A 923 -9.34 12.64 -6.28
CA ARG A 923 -8.03 12.82 -5.63
C ARG A 923 -7.61 11.64 -4.76
N ASP A 924 -7.96 10.42 -5.17
CA ASP A 924 -7.50 9.20 -4.51
C ASP A 924 -5.96 9.22 -4.41
N PRO A 925 -5.40 9.22 -3.19
CA PRO A 925 -3.98 9.48 -2.98
C PRO A 925 -3.09 8.35 -3.52
N VAL A 926 -3.59 7.11 -3.50
CA VAL A 926 -2.90 5.96 -4.07
C VAL A 926 -2.81 6.10 -5.59
N LEU A 927 -3.91 6.46 -6.23
CA LEU A 927 -3.94 6.62 -7.69
C LEU A 927 -3.11 7.82 -8.15
N ILE A 928 -3.17 8.95 -7.45
CA ILE A 928 -2.33 10.11 -7.76
C ILE A 928 -0.84 9.75 -7.65
N SER A 929 -0.43 9.08 -6.57
CA SER A 929 0.95 8.61 -6.40
C SER A 929 1.36 7.63 -7.51
N SER A 930 0.47 6.70 -7.86
CA SER A 930 0.67 5.71 -8.92
C SER A 930 0.98 6.36 -10.27
N ILE A 931 0.20 7.37 -10.69
CA ILE A 931 0.42 8.05 -11.97
C ILE A 931 1.72 8.89 -11.94
N LYS A 932 2.05 9.54 -10.81
CA LYS A 932 3.36 10.20 -10.65
C LYS A 932 4.52 9.21 -10.80
N ASN A 933 4.40 8.03 -10.20
CA ASN A 933 5.40 6.98 -10.30
C ASN A 933 5.53 6.48 -11.74
N LEU A 934 4.43 6.35 -12.50
CA LEU A 934 4.49 6.01 -13.92
C LEU A 934 5.26 7.06 -14.75
N VAL A 935 5.10 8.35 -14.44
CA VAL A 935 5.88 9.45 -15.06
C VAL A 935 7.37 9.31 -14.72
N SER A 936 7.71 9.07 -13.46
CA SER A 936 9.11 8.84 -13.03
C SER A 936 9.72 7.62 -13.72
N LEU A 937 8.98 6.51 -13.77
CA LEU A 937 9.40 5.26 -14.44
C LEU A 937 9.58 5.44 -15.95
N ALA A 938 8.81 6.31 -16.60
CA ALA A 938 9.03 6.65 -18.01
C ALA A 938 10.38 7.36 -18.22
N ASN A 939 10.74 8.29 -17.33
CA ASN A 939 12.04 8.96 -17.38
C ASN A 939 13.20 7.99 -17.09
N TYR A 940 13.08 7.16 -16.05
CA TYR A 940 14.08 6.12 -15.75
C TYR A 940 14.19 5.10 -16.90
N GLY A 941 13.08 4.75 -17.53
CA GLY A 941 13.06 3.84 -18.68
C GLY A 941 13.80 4.43 -19.88
N ARG A 942 13.66 5.73 -20.13
CA ARG A 942 14.44 6.45 -21.15
C ARG A 942 15.93 6.38 -20.84
N GLU A 943 16.32 6.74 -19.63
CA GLU A 943 17.73 6.74 -19.20
C GLU A 943 18.35 5.33 -19.29
N ALA A 944 17.61 4.29 -18.90
CA ALA A 944 18.06 2.90 -18.99
C ALA A 944 18.27 2.45 -20.44
N LEU A 945 17.38 2.83 -21.35
CA LEU A 945 17.51 2.53 -22.78
C LEU A 945 18.72 3.27 -23.41
N GLU A 946 18.87 4.56 -23.12
CA GLU A 946 19.99 5.37 -23.62
C GLU A 946 21.35 4.88 -23.09
N SER A 947 21.37 4.39 -21.86
CA SER A 947 22.57 3.84 -21.21
C SER A 947 22.85 2.36 -21.56
N GLY A 948 21.92 1.68 -22.23
CA GLY A 948 22.04 0.25 -22.55
C GLY A 948 21.81 -0.72 -21.38
N HIS A 949 21.20 -0.26 -20.28
CA HIS A 949 20.90 -1.09 -19.11
C HIS A 949 19.56 -1.84 -19.27
N LEU A 950 19.51 -2.81 -20.19
CA LEU A 950 18.26 -3.53 -20.51
C LEU A 950 17.67 -4.35 -19.34
N ASN A 951 18.50 -4.78 -18.38
CA ASN A 951 18.00 -5.45 -17.17
C ASN A 951 17.21 -4.48 -16.27
N GLU A 952 17.70 -3.25 -16.12
CA GLU A 952 17.01 -2.19 -15.40
C GLU A 952 15.72 -1.80 -16.12
N PHE A 953 15.77 -1.66 -17.44
CA PHE A 953 14.57 -1.45 -18.27
C PHE A 953 13.53 -2.56 -18.08
N GLY A 954 13.95 -3.83 -18.02
CA GLY A 954 13.07 -4.96 -17.71
C GLY A 954 12.40 -4.83 -16.34
N ARG A 955 13.14 -4.47 -15.29
CA ARG A 955 12.57 -4.24 -13.94
C ARG A 955 11.57 -3.10 -13.92
N ILE A 956 11.85 -2.01 -14.65
CA ILE A 956 10.92 -0.88 -14.81
C ILE A 956 9.59 -1.35 -15.44
N LEU A 957 9.63 -2.23 -16.45
CA LEU A 957 8.41 -2.78 -17.04
C LEU A 957 7.58 -3.58 -16.03
N LEU A 958 8.24 -4.33 -15.15
CA LEU A 958 7.57 -5.07 -14.09
C LEU A 958 6.95 -4.14 -13.05
N ASP A 959 7.66 -3.09 -12.62
CA ASP A 959 7.11 -2.10 -11.68
C ASP A 959 5.92 -1.34 -12.31
N VAL A 960 5.98 -0.99 -13.60
CA VAL A 960 4.84 -0.44 -14.35
C VAL A 960 3.65 -1.41 -14.37
N TRP A 961 3.91 -2.70 -14.55
CA TRP A 961 2.85 -3.73 -14.55
C TRP A 961 2.15 -3.86 -13.20
N LEU A 962 2.90 -3.78 -12.10
CA LEU A 962 2.34 -3.78 -10.75
C LEU A 962 1.45 -2.54 -10.53
N ILE A 963 1.91 -1.36 -10.97
CA ILE A 963 1.12 -0.13 -10.87
C ILE A 963 -0.15 -0.20 -11.74
N HIS A 964 -0.09 -0.75 -12.95
CA HIS A 964 -1.29 -0.92 -13.79
C HIS A 964 -2.37 -1.74 -13.07
N GLN A 965 -1.98 -2.81 -12.37
CA GLN A 965 -2.90 -3.63 -11.58
C GLN A 965 -3.41 -2.92 -10.32
N GLU A 966 -2.69 -1.93 -9.80
CA GLU A 966 -3.17 -1.09 -8.71
C GLU A 966 -4.16 -0.01 -9.17
N LEU A 967 -3.95 0.53 -10.36
CA LEU A 967 -4.88 1.48 -11.00
C LEU A 967 -6.21 0.80 -11.31
N ASP A 968 -6.15 -0.38 -11.93
CA ASP A 968 -7.30 -1.25 -12.14
C ASP A 968 -6.89 -2.73 -12.05
N PRO A 969 -7.36 -3.46 -11.03
CA PRO A 969 -7.13 -4.90 -10.94
C PRO A 969 -7.59 -5.63 -12.20
N PHE A 970 -8.64 -5.18 -12.89
CA PHE A 970 -9.15 -5.87 -14.08
C PHE A 970 -8.28 -5.69 -15.34
N CYS A 971 -7.16 -4.95 -15.28
CA CYS A 971 -6.18 -4.92 -16.37
C CYS A 971 -5.44 -6.25 -16.58
N SER A 972 -5.66 -7.26 -15.73
CA SER A 972 -5.20 -8.63 -15.91
C SER A 972 -6.31 -9.64 -15.51
N ASN A 973 -6.06 -10.92 -15.75
CA ASN A 973 -6.95 -12.04 -15.44
C ASN A 973 -6.13 -13.32 -15.20
N GLU A 974 -6.79 -14.40 -14.78
CA GLU A 974 -6.12 -15.68 -14.49
C GLU A 974 -5.27 -16.22 -15.65
N ASP A 975 -5.71 -16.04 -16.91
CA ASP A 975 -4.99 -16.52 -18.08
C ASP A 975 -3.71 -15.71 -18.33
N VAL A 976 -3.80 -14.39 -18.21
CA VAL A 976 -2.65 -13.48 -18.33
C VAL A 976 -1.65 -13.74 -17.20
N ASP A 977 -2.13 -13.86 -15.96
CA ASP A 977 -1.29 -14.16 -14.81
C ASP A 977 -0.59 -15.52 -14.96
N ARG A 978 -1.30 -16.51 -15.52
CA ARG A 978 -0.73 -17.82 -15.87
C ARG A 978 0.36 -17.69 -16.92
N ILE A 979 0.17 -16.90 -17.98
CA ILE A 979 1.22 -16.67 -19.00
C ILE A 979 2.46 -16.08 -18.33
N PHE A 980 2.30 -15.00 -17.56
CA PHE A 980 3.41 -14.33 -16.90
C PHE A 980 4.13 -15.22 -15.88
N LYS A 981 3.40 -16.05 -15.13
CA LYS A 981 3.98 -17.02 -14.21
C LYS A 981 4.92 -18.02 -14.89
N HIS A 982 4.61 -18.48 -16.11
CA HIS A 982 5.46 -19.44 -16.82
C HIS A 982 6.73 -18.82 -17.40
N VAL A 983 6.69 -17.53 -17.75
CA VAL A 983 7.85 -16.82 -18.33
C VAL A 983 8.69 -16.07 -17.30
N HIS A 984 8.17 -15.88 -16.08
CA HIS A 984 8.79 -15.04 -15.05
C HIS A 984 10.28 -15.36 -14.80
N ALA A 985 10.62 -16.63 -14.61
CA ALA A 985 12.00 -17.06 -14.35
C ALA A 985 12.98 -16.76 -15.50
N TYR A 986 12.48 -16.60 -16.72
CA TYR A 986 13.26 -16.36 -17.94
C TYR A 986 13.22 -14.88 -18.39
N SER A 987 12.59 -14.01 -17.60
CA SER A 987 12.34 -12.62 -17.95
C SER A 987 12.81 -11.65 -16.86
N GLN A 988 13.35 -10.50 -17.28
CA GLN A 988 13.63 -9.38 -16.38
C GLN A 988 12.37 -8.62 -16.01
N GLY A 989 11.36 -8.63 -16.89
CA GLY A 989 10.04 -8.07 -16.65
C GLY A 989 9.15 -8.09 -17.88
N TYR A 990 7.88 -7.80 -17.66
CA TYR A 990 6.82 -7.95 -18.64
C TYR A 990 5.61 -7.09 -18.28
N LYS A 991 4.75 -6.82 -19.27
CA LYS A 991 3.45 -6.19 -19.07
C LYS A 991 2.52 -6.45 -20.26
N LEU A 992 1.21 -6.27 -20.06
CA LEU A 992 0.30 -6.04 -21.19
C LEU A 992 0.44 -4.61 -21.70
N VAL A 993 0.15 -4.43 -22.99
CA VAL A 993 0.18 -3.15 -23.70
C VAL A 993 -1.21 -2.49 -23.62
N GLY A 994 -1.25 -1.17 -23.43
CA GLY A 994 -2.49 -0.39 -23.28
C GLY A 994 -3.22 -0.67 -21.96
N ALA A 995 -4.56 -0.59 -22.00
CA ALA A 995 -5.41 -0.68 -20.80
C ALA A 995 -5.47 -2.08 -20.14
N GLY A 996 -5.00 -3.13 -20.83
CA GLY A 996 -4.94 -4.50 -20.31
C GLY A 996 -6.24 -5.31 -20.43
N GLY A 997 -6.26 -6.44 -19.72
CA GLY A 997 -7.36 -7.42 -19.65
C GLY A 997 -7.40 -8.42 -20.81
N GLY A 998 -6.38 -8.39 -21.66
CA GLY A 998 -6.23 -9.14 -22.92
C GLY A 998 -5.34 -8.36 -23.88
N GLY A 999 -5.19 -8.84 -25.12
CA GLY A 999 -4.46 -8.12 -26.16
C GLY A 999 -2.98 -8.51 -26.27
N PHE A 1000 -2.16 -7.55 -26.66
CA PHE A 1000 -0.72 -7.73 -26.80
C PHE A 1000 -0.02 -7.57 -25.45
N GLY A 1001 0.98 -8.42 -25.23
CA GLY A 1001 1.97 -8.28 -24.17
C GLY A 1001 3.36 -8.09 -24.74
N LEU A 1002 4.24 -7.52 -23.92
CA LEU A 1002 5.66 -7.45 -24.19
C LEU A 1002 6.46 -7.92 -22.97
N LEU A 1003 7.64 -8.50 -23.22
CA LEU A 1003 8.55 -8.94 -22.18
C LEU A 1003 10.01 -8.77 -22.59
N ILE A 1004 10.88 -8.52 -21.62
CA ILE A 1004 12.34 -8.53 -21.80
C ILE A 1004 12.90 -9.82 -21.19
N ALA A 1005 13.43 -10.71 -22.03
CA ALA A 1005 14.08 -11.94 -21.56
C ALA A 1005 15.39 -11.64 -20.81
N ASN A 1006 15.84 -12.54 -19.94
CA ASN A 1006 17.11 -12.40 -19.20
C ASN A 1006 18.32 -12.25 -20.13
N ASP A 1007 18.31 -13.00 -21.23
CA ASP A 1007 19.32 -13.04 -22.27
C ASP A 1007 18.73 -13.64 -23.55
N GLU A 1008 19.55 -13.81 -24.59
CA GLU A 1008 19.14 -14.37 -25.88
C GLU A 1008 18.68 -15.83 -25.79
N GLU A 1009 19.29 -16.64 -24.92
CA GLU A 1009 18.91 -18.04 -24.73
C GLU A 1009 17.54 -18.15 -24.05
N SER A 1010 17.34 -17.38 -22.99
CA SER A 1010 16.05 -17.25 -22.30
C SER A 1010 14.96 -16.76 -23.26
N ALA A 1011 15.29 -15.89 -24.22
CA ALA A 1011 14.32 -15.43 -25.22
C ALA A 1011 13.82 -16.58 -26.12
N LEU A 1012 14.66 -17.56 -26.44
CA LEU A 1012 14.25 -18.75 -27.20
C LEU A 1012 13.30 -19.63 -26.36
N ILE A 1013 13.67 -19.89 -25.10
CA ILE A 1013 12.84 -20.66 -24.16
C ILE A 1013 11.47 -20.01 -24.01
N VAL A 1014 11.42 -18.68 -23.82
CA VAL A 1014 10.16 -17.96 -23.68
C VAL A 1014 9.28 -18.10 -24.93
N LYS A 1015 9.85 -18.01 -26.15
CA LYS A 1015 9.08 -18.20 -27.38
C LYS A 1015 8.47 -19.60 -27.46
N GLU A 1016 9.20 -20.63 -27.07
CA GLU A 1016 8.70 -22.01 -27.01
C GLU A 1016 7.57 -22.16 -25.98
N VAL A 1017 7.78 -21.64 -24.76
CA VAL A 1017 6.78 -21.65 -23.68
C VAL A 1017 5.48 -20.94 -24.12
N LEU A 1018 5.58 -19.74 -24.71
CA LEU A 1018 4.43 -18.99 -25.19
C LEU A 1018 3.68 -19.76 -26.29
N THR A 1019 4.41 -20.35 -27.23
CA THR A 1019 3.81 -21.18 -28.30
C THR A 1019 3.06 -22.38 -27.71
N GLY A 1020 3.63 -23.04 -26.70
CA GLY A 1020 2.98 -24.14 -25.97
C GLY A 1020 1.69 -23.74 -25.25
N LEU A 1021 1.56 -22.47 -24.86
CA LEU A 1021 0.36 -21.89 -24.25
C LEU A 1021 -0.66 -21.37 -25.28
N SER A 1022 -0.50 -21.68 -26.57
CA SER A 1022 -1.34 -21.14 -27.66
C SER A 1022 -1.30 -19.61 -27.79
N VAL A 1023 -0.23 -18.98 -27.29
CA VAL A 1023 0.02 -17.54 -27.40
C VAL A 1023 0.80 -17.28 -28.69
N ARG A 1024 0.35 -16.31 -29.49
CA ARG A 1024 1.00 -16.00 -30.78
C ARG A 1024 2.12 -14.99 -30.57
N VAL A 1025 3.36 -15.40 -30.85
CA VAL A 1025 4.52 -14.49 -30.93
C VAL A 1025 4.52 -13.79 -32.30
N TYR A 1026 4.86 -12.50 -32.32
CA TYR A 1026 4.92 -11.70 -33.55
C TYR A 1026 6.35 -11.29 -33.87
N GLY A 1027 6.69 -11.33 -35.16
CA GLY A 1027 7.84 -10.61 -35.69
C GLY A 1027 7.59 -9.11 -35.62
N TRP A 1028 8.58 -8.35 -35.14
CA TRP A 1028 8.46 -6.90 -35.01
C TRP A 1028 9.76 -6.21 -35.44
N SER A 1029 9.63 -4.95 -35.87
CA SER A 1029 10.75 -4.05 -36.10
C SER A 1029 10.37 -2.62 -35.70
N ILE A 1030 11.36 -1.83 -35.31
CA ILE A 1030 11.17 -0.40 -35.06
C ILE A 1030 10.76 0.27 -36.38
N SER A 1031 9.69 1.06 -36.37
CA SER A 1031 9.34 1.90 -37.52
C SER A 1031 10.28 3.10 -37.55
N GLU A 1032 11.08 3.25 -38.60
CA GLU A 1032 12.02 4.37 -38.77
C GLU A 1032 11.39 5.60 -39.43
#